data_AF-A0A1S8TF69-F1
#
_entry.id   AF-A0A1S8TF69-F1
#
_cell.length_a   1.000
_cell.length_b   1.000
_cell.length_c   1.000
_cell.angle_alpha   90.00
_cell.angle_beta   90.00
_cell.angle_gamma   90.00
#
_symmetry.space_group_name_H-M   'P 1'
#
loop_
_entity.id
_entity.type
_entity.pdbx_description
1 polymer ?
#
loop_
_entity_poly.entity_id
_entity_poly.type
_entity_poly.pdbx_seq_one_letter_code
_entity_poly.pdbx_strand_id
1 'polypeptide(L)'
;MEYNESNFVYLKTTSIERYYDELVKAEYICEYCPKITKMIVRKVVEGILKNIGEKYSIESDVAVWELLNNIKLSSSFFLPDEIHDSIELVLVNGYEHACYHNKNKKISKHPIEILETIHDILCWYLKNIEPEKKLSIEDLSFRAPSTIEYQEKELNKINEEILLKDKQINNLRQKIIGLGDKWDNIREINETIIVIKEEKAELESIQLLLGQKFEEQKNKVVEVEKDYNIYIKKFEQLEESCIEIQELIFNTESRLVKAEIQTQELKALVKELEEQDENVKKIEQSLEDELKTVRHIYENLIKLSIKYQDCLETIEFSYDKKLNKILEGKISNLTMKISFEDRIFNENIMSYTKNIGDAKRKVRNFKELLNEKLNRELKYKLFYSGFLKLQSRELRIIYTISNNMSSLISKPKDLILKSGEDRFLEAINKNFNELKNISDYEIKLILYYKLIKLSKVSLGNIHNRKEVIHVLDSIVDKAYEILMNKKDFKGRLNKLDAINAYYLEKIILHLKNTGGNLQINDEITDKIYDNIIQAKQRPENMEKGKIHYDKFNLDTMSEEIFKSSIKAHVFDFLSIMVDLGTINHYREIASIIFEIEKLIIQKPTLKIHGEDILREDFSNEHYIIFSFLSSGATLLNHKQQEELLPLLVSAIVSVKVSSEDYEEDLEIYNALVDLWKHKQQIYNDIFIQKEDKENELEVLIKEKKQLENNCKDLLKSHDAACENYDDYKEEFKQIVMNSEKRILLQSYMEYEKMRIKKEVAENHLNEAKNKLGVFKRMLSPEVWMDQASKLINEANMMELEKSLIEEAKEKVYFKKDYEVFAKRKKKIQEVKELVDKEKEKIKNKDIEIDNLKIKLDEFQRQLNNMKNAYLDIEEGYF
;
A
#
# COMPACT_ATOMS: atom_id res chain seq x y z
N MET A 1 34.80 42.88 32.64
CA MET A 1 34.80 41.66 31.80
C MET A 1 36.05 40.88 32.15
N GLU A 2 35.94 39.63 32.59
CA GLU A 2 37.12 38.77 32.75
C GLU A 2 37.69 38.42 31.37
N TYR A 3 38.90 38.89 31.11
CA TYR A 3 39.64 38.67 29.88
C TYR A 3 40.21 37.25 29.86
N ASN A 4 39.90 36.47 28.81
CA ASN A 4 40.35 35.08 28.66
C ASN A 4 41.33 34.96 27.47
N GLU A 5 42.53 34.43 27.73
CA GLU A 5 43.66 34.39 26.79
C GLU A 5 43.32 33.48 25.57
N SER A 6 42.81 32.26 25.79
CA SER A 6 42.29 31.33 24.77
C SER A 6 41.34 30.29 25.39
N ASN A 7 40.46 29.69 24.59
CA ASN A 7 39.62 28.58 25.03
C ASN A 7 40.40 27.32 25.46
N PHE A 8 41.66 27.19 25.06
CA PHE A 8 42.47 25.97 25.28
C PHE A 8 43.61 26.17 26.29
N VAL A 9 43.70 27.31 26.98
CA VAL A 9 44.80 27.66 27.90
C VAL A 9 45.02 26.61 28.99
N TYR A 10 43.96 25.96 29.45
CA TYR A 10 44.04 24.92 30.46
C TYR A 10 44.95 23.75 30.06
N LEU A 11 45.16 23.52 28.76
CA LEU A 11 46.01 22.44 28.24
C LEU A 11 47.50 22.63 28.58
N LYS A 12 48.00 23.87 28.78
CA LYS A 12 49.41 24.17 29.10
C LYS A 12 49.94 23.43 30.33
N THR A 13 49.06 22.94 31.19
CA THR A 13 49.42 22.23 32.43
C THR A 13 49.10 20.74 32.39
N THR A 14 48.72 20.18 31.24
CA THR A 14 48.20 18.82 31.07
C THR A 14 49.19 17.91 30.31
N SER A 15 48.92 16.59 30.23
CA SER A 15 49.79 15.68 29.43
C SER A 15 49.71 15.94 27.92
N ILE A 16 48.64 16.61 27.49
CA ILE A 16 48.31 16.90 26.10
C ILE A 16 48.62 18.35 25.73
N GLU A 17 49.49 19.01 26.50
CA GLU A 17 50.05 20.35 26.21
C GLU A 17 50.60 20.45 24.78
N ARG A 18 51.12 19.35 24.23
CA ARG A 18 51.62 19.27 22.85
C ARG A 18 50.61 19.69 21.76
N TYR A 19 49.30 19.71 22.06
CA TYR A 19 48.26 20.13 21.12
C TYR A 19 47.81 21.59 21.33
N TYR A 20 48.29 22.26 22.38
CA TYR A 20 47.86 23.62 22.73
C TYR A 20 48.08 24.61 21.60
N ASP A 21 49.32 24.72 21.09
CA ASP A 21 49.66 25.73 20.07
C ASP A 21 48.86 25.52 18.77
N GLU A 22 48.61 24.27 18.39
CA GLU A 22 47.80 23.89 17.23
C GLU A 22 46.34 24.30 17.40
N LEU A 23 45.73 24.02 18.56
CA LEU A 23 44.34 24.39 18.83
C LEU A 23 44.14 25.91 18.96
N VAL A 24 45.11 26.63 19.53
CA VAL A 24 45.07 28.11 19.56
C VAL A 24 45.23 28.67 18.15
N LYS A 25 46.08 28.04 17.31
CA LYS A 25 46.20 28.39 15.91
C LYS A 25 44.87 28.18 15.18
N ALA A 26 44.20 27.04 15.40
CA ALA A 26 42.86 26.76 14.86
C ALA A 26 41.81 27.76 15.36
N GLU A 27 41.83 28.14 16.64
CA GLU A 27 40.96 29.15 17.23
C GLU A 27 41.10 30.50 16.53
N TYR A 28 42.34 30.94 16.29
CA TYR A 28 42.64 32.27 15.72
C TYR A 28 42.31 32.37 14.24
N ILE A 29 42.40 31.26 13.49
CA ILE A 29 42.12 31.22 12.05
C ILE A 29 40.73 30.69 11.71
N CYS A 30 39.88 30.40 12.70
CA CYS A 30 38.63 29.65 12.50
C CYS A 30 37.70 30.19 11.41
N GLU A 31 37.58 31.51 11.29
CA GLU A 31 36.77 32.16 10.26
C GLU A 31 37.53 32.47 8.97
N TYR A 32 38.85 32.66 9.04
CA TYR A 32 39.69 33.04 7.90
C TYR A 32 40.13 31.83 7.07
N CYS A 33 40.45 30.72 7.73
CA CYS A 33 40.84 29.45 7.14
C CYS A 33 40.00 28.28 7.74
N PRO A 34 38.69 28.22 7.45
CA PRO A 34 37.79 27.20 8.02
C PRO A 34 38.23 25.75 7.76
N LYS A 35 38.73 25.46 6.54
CA LYS A 35 39.21 24.12 6.18
C LYS A 35 40.40 23.71 7.04
N ILE A 36 41.40 24.58 7.18
CA ILE A 36 42.60 24.30 7.99
C ILE A 36 42.24 24.11 9.47
N THR A 37 41.29 24.90 9.97
CA THR A 37 40.76 24.75 11.34
C THR A 37 40.19 23.36 11.56
N LYS A 38 39.28 22.91 10.68
CA LYS A 38 38.70 21.56 10.73
C LYS A 38 39.76 20.47 10.63
N MET A 39 40.78 20.66 9.79
CA MET A 39 41.91 19.74 9.66
C MET A 39 42.70 19.62 10.96
N ILE A 40 43.12 20.74 11.56
CA ILE A 40 43.88 20.73 12.82
C ILE A 40 43.09 20.01 13.91
N VAL A 41 41.80 20.34 14.05
CA VAL A 41 40.94 19.73 15.05
C VAL A 41 40.82 18.21 14.85
N ARG A 42 40.68 17.74 13.60
CA ARG A 42 40.73 16.30 13.29
C ARG A 42 42.06 15.66 13.69
N LYS A 43 43.20 16.28 13.36
CA LYS A 43 44.54 15.75 13.74
C LYS A 43 44.67 15.56 15.25
N VAL A 44 44.17 16.52 16.02
CA VAL A 44 44.17 16.46 17.49
C VAL A 44 43.30 15.30 17.98
N VAL A 45 42.08 15.13 17.45
CA VAL A 45 41.20 14.00 17.80
C VAL A 45 41.84 12.65 17.52
N GLU A 46 42.46 12.47 16.35
CA GLU A 46 43.17 11.23 16.01
C GLU A 46 44.30 10.94 16.99
N GLY A 47 45.03 11.98 17.39
CA GLY A 47 46.06 11.89 18.42
C GLY A 47 45.52 11.56 19.81
N ILE A 48 44.31 12.02 20.17
CA ILE A 48 43.64 11.67 21.43
C ILE A 48 43.17 10.21 21.40
N LEU A 49 42.54 9.76 20.32
CA LEU A 49 42.13 8.37 20.14
C LEU A 49 43.32 7.41 20.27
N LYS A 50 44.46 7.76 19.65
CA LYS A 50 45.68 6.96 19.78
C LYS A 50 46.16 6.85 21.22
N ASN A 51 46.18 7.98 21.95
CA ASN A 51 46.55 7.98 23.37
C ASN A 51 45.64 7.10 24.22
N ILE A 52 44.32 7.10 23.95
CA ILE A 52 43.36 6.20 24.61
C ILE A 52 43.72 4.75 24.29
N GLY A 53 43.92 4.43 23.02
CA GLY A 53 44.25 3.07 22.58
C GLY A 53 45.52 2.54 23.27
N GLU A 54 46.59 3.34 23.27
CA GLU A 54 47.86 2.98 23.93
C GLU A 54 47.69 2.79 25.44
N LYS A 55 46.97 3.69 26.11
CA LYS A 55 46.79 3.65 27.56
C LYS A 55 46.03 2.41 28.04
N TYR A 56 45.01 1.99 27.28
CA TYR A 56 44.17 0.84 27.62
C TYR A 56 44.57 -0.45 26.89
N SER A 57 45.76 -0.47 26.26
CA SER A 57 46.29 -1.63 25.53
C SER A 57 45.35 -2.16 24.44
N ILE A 58 44.65 -1.26 23.76
CA ILE A 58 43.82 -1.53 22.59
C ILE A 58 44.69 -1.36 21.34
N GLU A 59 44.47 -2.16 20.29
CA GLU A 59 45.24 -2.08 19.05
C GLU A 59 45.10 -0.69 18.40
N SER A 60 46.16 0.13 18.53
CA SER A 60 46.20 1.54 18.12
C SER A 60 47.03 1.83 16.87
N ASP A 61 47.76 0.83 16.35
CA ASP A 61 48.53 0.94 15.10
C ASP A 61 47.67 0.57 13.86
N VAL A 62 46.46 1.15 13.82
CA VAL A 62 45.43 0.94 12.79
C VAL A 62 44.89 2.29 12.29
N ALA A 63 44.05 2.26 11.25
CA ALA A 63 43.40 3.48 10.73
C ALA A 63 42.36 4.02 11.73
N VAL A 64 41.99 5.30 11.63
CA VAL A 64 41.24 5.99 12.69
C VAL A 64 39.84 5.42 12.90
N TRP A 65 39.11 5.09 11.84
CA TRP A 65 37.77 4.53 11.99
C TRP A 65 37.83 3.09 12.53
N GLU A 66 38.85 2.32 12.15
CA GLU A 66 39.15 1.02 12.76
C GLU A 66 39.50 1.17 14.26
N LEU A 67 40.28 2.19 14.64
CA LEU A 67 40.63 2.48 16.03
C LEU A 67 39.40 2.88 16.86
N LEU A 68 38.54 3.76 16.34
CA LEU A 68 37.32 4.18 17.02
C LEU A 68 36.39 2.99 17.30
N ASN A 69 36.24 2.09 16.32
CA ASN A 69 35.48 0.85 16.47
C ASN A 69 36.11 -0.10 17.49
N ASN A 70 37.44 -0.27 17.47
CA ASN A 70 38.15 -1.08 18.45
C ASN A 70 37.97 -0.55 19.87
N ILE A 71 37.99 0.78 20.05
CA ILE A 71 37.74 1.43 21.34
C ILE A 71 36.30 1.20 21.78
N LYS A 72 35.32 1.34 20.89
CA LYS A 72 33.90 1.13 21.20
C LYS A 72 33.57 -0.31 21.59
N LEU A 73 34.19 -1.28 20.91
CA LEU A 73 33.97 -2.71 21.14
C LEU A 73 34.84 -3.28 22.28
N SER A 74 35.78 -2.50 22.80
CA SER A 74 36.71 -2.96 23.83
C SER A 74 36.00 -3.24 25.15
N SER A 75 36.37 -4.34 25.81
CA SER A 75 35.97 -4.60 27.19
C SER A 75 36.84 -3.85 28.22
N SER A 76 38.01 -3.32 27.81
CA SER A 76 38.96 -2.65 28.71
C SER A 76 38.63 -1.17 28.95
N PHE A 77 37.76 -0.58 28.13
CA PHE A 77 37.42 0.83 28.18
C PHE A 77 35.99 1.05 27.72
N PHE A 78 35.27 1.98 28.36
CA PHE A 78 33.93 2.38 27.95
C PHE A 78 33.95 3.82 27.44
N LEU A 79 33.62 3.99 26.16
CA LEU A 79 33.45 5.30 25.52
C LEU A 79 31.95 5.66 25.53
N PRO A 80 31.53 6.74 26.22
CA PRO A 80 30.13 7.18 26.19
C PRO A 80 29.67 7.53 24.77
N ASP A 81 28.42 7.18 24.43
CA ASP A 81 27.87 7.41 23.09
C ASP A 81 27.90 8.89 22.66
N GLU A 82 27.66 9.82 23.60
CA GLU A 82 27.74 11.27 23.36
C GLU A 82 29.14 11.71 22.88
N ILE A 83 30.19 11.16 23.51
CA ILE A 83 31.58 11.47 23.15
C ILE A 83 31.97 10.75 21.87
N HIS A 84 31.52 9.52 21.69
CA HIS A 84 31.69 8.78 20.44
C HIS A 84 31.12 9.57 19.25
N ASP A 85 29.88 10.07 19.39
CA ASP A 85 29.21 10.83 18.34
C ASP A 85 29.88 12.19 18.09
N SER A 86 30.36 12.88 19.14
CA SER A 86 31.20 14.07 18.99
C SER A 86 32.50 13.79 18.25
N ILE A 87 33.14 12.65 18.51
CA ILE A 87 34.35 12.22 17.79
C ILE A 87 34.02 11.93 16.33
N GLU A 88 32.96 11.17 16.03
CA GLU A 88 32.51 10.92 14.66
C GLU A 88 32.25 12.25 13.91
N LEU A 89 31.59 13.20 14.58
CA LEU A 89 31.27 14.50 14.02
C LEU A 89 32.53 15.25 13.58
N VAL A 90 33.57 15.25 14.43
CA VAL A 90 34.85 15.87 14.11
C VAL A 90 35.55 15.14 12.95
N LEU A 91 35.59 13.81 12.96
CA LEU A 91 36.24 13.03 11.90
C LEU A 91 35.60 13.29 10.53
N VAL A 92 34.26 13.29 10.45
CA VAL A 92 33.50 13.55 9.22
C VAL A 92 33.68 14.99 8.73
N ASN A 93 33.67 15.99 9.64
CA ASN A 93 33.81 17.39 9.25
C ASN A 93 35.27 17.80 8.96
N GLY A 94 36.25 17.06 9.49
CA GLY A 94 37.67 17.29 9.21
C GLY A 94 38.06 17.06 7.74
N TYR A 95 37.26 16.26 7.02
CA TYR A 95 37.43 15.97 5.60
C TYR A 95 36.05 15.84 4.93
N GLU A 96 35.47 16.97 4.50
CA GLU A 96 34.11 17.05 3.92
C GLU A 96 33.96 16.42 2.51
N HIS A 97 34.87 15.55 2.10
CA HIS A 97 34.70 14.79 0.87
C HIS A 97 33.64 13.68 1.10
N ALA A 98 32.99 13.23 0.02
CA ALA A 98 31.86 12.29 0.10
C ALA A 98 32.29 10.89 0.55
N CYS A 99 32.62 10.70 1.83
CA CYS A 99 33.05 9.43 2.40
C CYS A 99 31.87 8.43 2.50
N TYR A 100 32.12 7.12 2.45
CA TYR A 100 31.09 6.09 2.66
C TYR A 100 30.39 6.23 4.02
N HIS A 101 31.11 6.71 5.03
CA HIS A 101 30.60 7.03 6.36
C HIS A 101 29.63 8.23 6.37
N ASN A 102 29.56 8.99 5.27
CA ASN A 102 28.83 10.26 5.15
C ASN A 102 27.50 10.14 4.38
N LYS A 103 27.16 8.96 3.81
CA LYS A 103 25.96 8.79 2.94
C LYS A 103 24.63 9.10 3.65
N ASN A 104 24.55 8.97 4.98
CA ASN A 104 23.31 9.16 5.75
C ASN A 104 23.32 10.34 6.76
N LYS A 105 24.44 11.08 6.92
CA LYS A 105 24.58 12.15 7.93
C LYS A 105 25.33 13.37 7.37
N LYS A 106 24.82 14.02 6.31
CA LYS A 106 25.33 15.33 5.87
C LYS A 106 24.95 16.42 6.87
N ILE A 107 25.74 16.59 7.93
CA ILE A 107 25.68 17.77 8.79
C ILE A 107 27.04 18.46 8.69
N SER A 108 27.22 19.31 7.68
CA SER A 108 28.37 20.23 7.63
C SER A 108 28.21 21.24 8.76
N LYS A 109 29.20 21.27 9.65
CA LYS A 109 29.22 22.10 10.84
C LYS A 109 30.12 23.31 10.65
N HIS A 110 29.75 24.43 11.29
CA HIS A 110 30.62 25.60 11.30
C HIS A 110 31.94 25.28 12.03
N PRO A 111 33.10 25.81 11.61
CA PRO A 111 34.39 25.58 12.30
C PRO A 111 34.36 25.90 13.80
N ILE A 112 33.55 26.88 14.22
CA ILE A 112 33.36 27.22 15.64
C ILE A 112 32.66 26.08 16.40
N GLU A 113 31.63 25.46 15.83
CA GLU A 113 30.95 24.29 16.43
C GLU A 113 31.91 23.10 16.54
N ILE A 114 32.82 22.94 15.56
CA ILE A 114 33.87 21.90 15.60
C ILE A 114 34.89 22.19 16.71
N LEU A 115 35.25 23.46 16.94
CA LEU A 115 36.12 23.89 18.04
C LEU A 115 35.47 23.66 19.42
N GLU A 116 34.16 23.92 19.54
CA GLU A 116 33.38 23.61 20.73
C GLU A 116 33.34 22.10 20.99
N THR A 117 33.08 21.30 19.94
CA THR A 117 33.03 19.84 20.03
C THR A 117 34.37 19.26 20.52
N ILE A 118 35.50 19.72 19.99
CA ILE A 118 36.82 19.26 20.47
C ILE A 118 37.11 19.74 21.89
N HIS A 119 36.67 20.94 22.27
CA HIS A 119 36.77 21.40 23.65
C HIS A 119 36.06 20.42 24.60
N ASP A 120 34.86 19.97 24.26
CA ASP A 120 34.09 19.02 25.08
C ASP A 120 34.75 17.64 25.16
N ILE A 121 35.28 17.14 24.03
CA ILE A 121 36.04 15.89 23.98
C ILE A 121 37.29 15.99 24.90
N LEU A 122 38.01 17.10 24.87
CA LEU A 122 39.22 17.31 25.67
C LEU A 122 38.90 17.44 27.17
N CYS A 123 37.85 18.18 27.52
CA CYS A 123 37.35 18.26 28.89
C CYS A 123 36.96 16.89 29.44
N TRP A 124 36.23 16.10 28.65
CA TRP A 124 35.91 14.72 29.00
C TRP A 124 37.16 13.85 29.16
N TYR A 125 38.12 13.95 28.24
CA TYR A 125 39.37 13.19 28.28
C TYR A 125 40.14 13.48 29.56
N LEU A 126 40.35 14.75 29.91
CA LEU A 126 41.07 15.13 31.12
C LEU A 126 40.35 14.66 32.39
N LYS A 127 39.02 14.78 32.45
CA LYS A 127 38.22 14.37 33.62
C LYS A 127 38.26 12.86 33.87
N ASN A 128 38.13 12.05 32.81
CA ASN A 128 37.90 10.61 32.95
C ASN A 128 39.16 9.77 32.73
N ILE A 129 40.11 10.27 31.95
CA ILE A 129 41.33 9.55 31.61
C ILE A 129 42.50 10.03 32.49
N GLU A 130 42.55 11.31 32.87
CA GLU A 130 43.66 11.89 33.66
C GLU A 130 43.21 12.62 34.94
N PRO A 131 42.52 11.94 35.88
CA PRO A 131 41.91 12.57 37.05
C PRO A 131 42.91 13.13 38.07
N GLU A 132 44.20 12.81 37.95
CA GLU A 132 45.25 13.21 38.92
C GLU A 132 45.55 14.72 38.90
N LYS A 133 45.09 15.45 37.89
CA LYS A 133 45.19 16.92 37.84
C LYS A 133 43.88 17.56 38.28
N LYS A 134 43.85 18.12 39.49
CA LYS A 134 42.75 18.96 40.01
C LYS A 134 42.61 20.25 39.19
N LEU A 135 42.11 20.15 37.97
CA LEU A 135 41.51 21.27 37.26
C LEU A 135 40.07 21.44 37.79
N SER A 136 39.64 22.67 38.07
CA SER A 136 38.22 22.97 38.30
C SER A 136 37.50 22.92 36.95
N ILE A 137 37.31 21.70 36.42
CA ILE A 137 36.76 21.46 35.08
C ILE A 137 35.29 21.93 35.00
N GLU A 138 34.59 22.03 36.13
CA GLU A 138 33.19 22.50 36.21
C GLU A 138 33.02 23.99 35.82
N ASP A 139 34.11 24.77 35.75
CA ASP A 139 34.09 26.19 35.40
C ASP A 139 34.58 26.49 33.97
N LEU A 140 35.00 25.48 33.21
CA LEU A 140 35.49 25.65 31.83
C LEU A 140 34.31 25.79 30.86
N SER A 141 34.11 26.99 30.33
CA SER A 141 33.09 27.28 29.31
C SER A 141 33.75 27.67 27.99
N PHE A 142 33.28 27.06 26.90
CA PHE A 142 33.69 27.46 25.55
C PHE A 142 33.07 28.82 25.22
N ARG A 143 33.89 29.73 24.71
CA ARG A 143 33.46 31.05 24.22
C ARG A 143 33.79 31.13 22.74
N ALA A 144 32.81 31.55 21.93
CA ALA A 144 33.03 31.75 20.50
C ALA A 144 34.26 32.66 20.26
N PRO A 145 35.23 32.24 19.43
CA PRO A 145 36.40 33.05 19.12
C PRO A 145 36.00 34.39 18.49
N SER A 146 36.69 35.47 18.85
CA SER A 146 36.43 36.77 18.26
C SER A 146 37.17 36.95 16.93
N THR A 147 36.51 37.67 16.01
CA THR A 147 37.04 37.97 14.67
C THR A 147 38.06 39.12 14.73
N ILE A 148 39.00 39.19 13.79
CA ILE A 148 39.97 40.30 13.72
C ILE A 148 39.20 41.63 13.57
N GLU A 149 38.14 41.65 12.76
CA GLU A 149 37.29 42.82 12.56
C GLU A 149 36.58 43.29 13.83
N TYR A 150 36.11 42.34 14.66
CA TYR A 150 35.47 42.65 15.92
C TYR A 150 36.49 43.20 16.93
N GLN A 151 37.65 42.54 17.04
CA GLN A 151 38.73 42.99 17.93
C GLN A 151 39.27 44.38 17.54
N GLU A 152 39.39 44.68 16.25
CA GLU A 152 39.79 46.01 15.77
C GLU A 152 38.77 47.10 16.17
N LYS A 153 37.47 46.81 16.04
CA LYS A 153 36.41 47.73 16.46
C LYS A 153 36.38 47.95 17.97
N GLU A 154 36.54 46.88 18.76
CA GLU A 154 36.62 46.97 20.22
C GLU A 154 37.87 47.76 20.66
N LEU A 155 39.04 47.53 20.05
CA LEU A 155 40.25 48.33 20.30
C LEU A 155 40.00 49.81 20.05
N ASN A 156 39.40 50.16 18.90
CA ASN A 156 39.11 51.55 18.56
C ASN A 156 38.14 52.18 19.56
N LYS A 157 37.10 51.45 19.99
CA LYS A 157 36.15 51.92 21.00
C LYS A 157 36.82 52.16 22.36
N ILE A 158 37.65 51.22 22.83
CA ILE A 158 38.40 51.37 24.08
C ILE A 158 39.34 52.58 23.99
N ASN A 159 40.02 52.78 22.86
CA ASN A 159 40.87 53.95 22.63
C ASN A 159 40.09 55.27 22.73
N GLU A 160 38.88 55.32 22.15
CA GLU A 160 37.99 56.47 22.24
C GLU A 160 37.50 56.72 23.67
N GLU A 161 37.17 55.67 24.43
CA GLU A 161 36.76 55.76 25.83
C GLU A 161 37.90 56.25 26.73
N ILE A 162 39.12 55.75 26.56
CA ILE A 162 40.31 56.23 27.26
C ILE A 162 40.51 57.73 26.99
N LEU A 163 40.39 58.15 25.72
CA LEU A 163 40.51 59.54 25.32
C LEU A 163 39.37 60.43 25.89
N LEU A 164 38.16 59.88 26.03
CA LEU A 164 37.05 60.56 26.69
C LEU A 164 37.30 60.72 28.19
N LYS A 165 37.80 59.69 28.87
CA LYS A 165 38.18 59.74 30.29
C LYS A 165 39.28 60.78 30.51
N ASP A 166 40.27 60.88 29.62
CA ASP A 166 41.28 61.93 29.65
C ASP A 166 40.68 63.34 29.52
N LYS A 167 39.73 63.53 28.59
CA LYS A 167 38.98 64.80 28.46
C LYS A 167 38.17 65.12 29.71
N GLN A 168 37.51 64.13 30.32
CA GLN A 168 36.75 64.30 31.56
C GLN A 168 37.65 64.71 32.73
N ILE A 169 38.79 64.02 32.91
CA ILE A 169 39.80 64.36 33.92
C ILE A 169 40.28 65.80 33.71
N ASN A 170 40.60 66.18 32.47
CA ASN A 170 41.09 67.53 32.17
C ASN A 170 40.03 68.61 32.38
N ASN A 171 38.77 68.36 32.01
CA ASN A 171 37.66 69.28 32.25
C ASN A 171 37.37 69.44 33.76
N LEU A 172 37.41 68.36 34.54
CA LEU A 172 37.25 68.42 36.00
C LEU A 172 38.42 69.15 36.66
N ARG A 173 39.64 68.97 36.17
CA ARG A 173 40.82 69.76 36.60
C ARG A 173 40.66 71.25 36.31
N GLN A 174 40.15 71.62 35.13
CA GLN A 174 39.86 73.02 34.83
C GLN A 174 38.75 73.61 35.71
N LYS A 175 37.71 72.82 36.04
CA LYS A 175 36.66 73.23 36.99
C LYS A 175 37.21 73.47 38.39
N ILE A 176 38.17 72.67 38.86
CA ILE A 176 38.88 72.91 40.13
C ILE A 176 39.59 74.28 40.11
N ILE A 177 40.28 74.61 39.02
CA ILE A 177 40.99 75.89 38.86
C ILE A 177 40.01 77.10 38.93
N GLY A 178 38.78 76.93 38.45
CA GLY A 178 37.75 77.99 38.44
C GLY A 178 36.96 78.16 39.75
N LEU A 179 37.11 77.29 40.76
CA LEU A 179 36.24 77.25 41.95
C LEU A 179 36.77 78.04 43.17
N GLY A 180 38.02 78.52 43.17
CA GLY A 180 38.62 79.24 44.31
C GLY A 180 38.70 78.39 45.61
N ASP A 181 38.88 79.00 46.78
CA ASP A 181 39.11 78.33 48.08
C ASP A 181 37.89 77.60 48.70
N LYS A 182 37.02 77.00 47.89
CA LYS A 182 35.89 76.16 48.36
C LYS A 182 36.33 74.70 48.52
N TRP A 183 36.90 74.39 49.67
CA TRP A 183 37.52 73.09 49.98
C TRP A 183 36.61 71.87 49.76
N ASP A 184 35.34 71.91 50.19
CA ASP A 184 34.44 70.75 50.10
C ASP A 184 34.11 70.37 48.64
N ASN A 185 33.89 71.37 47.77
CA ASN A 185 33.64 71.15 46.35
C ASN A 185 34.89 70.62 45.61
N ILE A 186 36.08 71.02 46.04
CA ILE A 186 37.35 70.53 45.46
C ILE A 186 37.58 69.06 45.84
N ARG A 187 37.22 68.67 47.06
CA ARG A 187 37.35 67.28 47.53
C ARG A 187 36.47 66.32 46.74
N GLU A 188 35.18 66.63 46.56
CA GLU A 188 34.24 65.80 45.79
C GLU A 188 34.67 65.63 44.32
N ILE A 189 35.16 66.70 43.68
CA ILE A 189 35.66 66.64 42.31
C ILE A 189 36.94 65.79 42.23
N ASN A 190 37.82 65.86 43.23
CA ASN A 190 39.04 65.04 43.29
C ASN A 190 38.73 63.55 43.52
N GLU A 191 37.77 63.23 44.40
CA GLU A 191 37.29 61.85 44.60
C GLU A 191 36.73 61.28 43.28
N THR A 192 35.96 62.09 42.54
CA THR A 192 35.46 61.72 41.21
C THR A 192 36.60 61.50 40.19
N ILE A 193 37.65 62.34 40.21
CA ILE A 193 38.84 62.16 39.35
C ILE A 193 39.59 60.87 39.68
N ILE A 194 39.66 60.47 40.97
CA ILE A 194 40.31 59.22 41.38
C ILE A 194 39.56 58.02 40.78
N VAL A 195 38.23 57.97 40.93
CA VAL A 195 37.40 56.90 40.35
C VAL A 195 37.57 56.84 38.82
N ILE A 196 37.53 58.00 38.13
CA ILE A 196 37.72 58.04 36.67
C ILE A 196 39.13 57.57 36.26
N LYS A 197 40.17 57.82 37.08
CA LYS A 197 41.52 57.32 36.82
C LYS A 197 41.66 55.81 37.04
N GLU A 198 40.97 55.26 38.04
CA GLU A 198 40.92 53.82 38.27
C GLU A 198 40.23 53.13 37.08
N GLU A 199 39.06 53.62 36.66
CA GLU A 199 38.38 53.13 35.45
C GLU A 199 39.26 53.27 34.19
N LYS A 200 40.02 54.37 34.07
CA LYS A 200 40.96 54.57 32.95
C LYS A 200 42.08 53.53 32.98
N ALA A 201 42.67 53.27 34.15
CA ALA A 201 43.75 52.30 34.30
C ALA A 201 43.27 50.87 33.98
N GLU A 202 42.02 50.54 34.33
CA GLU A 202 41.39 49.28 33.92
C GLU A 202 41.24 49.20 32.39
N LEU A 203 40.75 50.26 31.74
CA LEU A 203 40.64 50.32 30.27
C LEU A 203 42.00 50.22 29.56
N GLU A 204 43.03 50.90 30.06
CA GLU A 204 44.41 50.83 29.54
C GLU A 204 44.99 49.41 29.67
N SER A 205 44.68 48.71 30.77
CA SER A 205 45.05 47.29 30.96
C SER A 205 44.35 46.38 29.94
N ILE A 206 43.04 46.56 29.74
CA ILE A 206 42.26 45.80 28.75
C ILE A 206 42.78 46.07 27.32
N GLN A 207 43.08 47.34 26.99
CA GLN A 207 43.64 47.75 25.70
C GLN A 207 44.95 47.02 25.40
N LEU A 208 45.87 46.95 26.38
CA LEU A 208 47.16 46.30 26.20
C LEU A 208 47.01 44.79 25.91
N LEU A 209 46.17 44.11 26.69
CA LEU A 209 45.90 42.68 26.51
C LEU A 209 45.22 42.39 25.17
N LEU A 210 44.16 43.15 24.82
CA LEU A 210 43.42 42.96 23.57
C LEU A 210 44.29 43.28 22.35
N GLY A 211 45.18 44.28 22.45
CA GLY A 211 46.14 44.64 21.41
C GLY A 211 47.18 43.54 21.15
N GLN A 212 47.69 42.88 22.19
CA GLN A 212 48.61 41.76 22.04
C GLN A 212 47.93 40.57 21.32
N LYS A 213 46.73 40.20 21.76
CA LYS A 213 45.95 39.12 21.14
C LYS A 213 45.60 39.40 19.67
N PHE A 214 45.25 40.64 19.35
CA PHE A 214 44.97 41.06 17.98
C PHE A 214 46.18 40.89 17.06
N GLU A 215 47.37 41.33 17.48
CA GLU A 215 48.59 41.15 16.70
C GLU A 215 49.01 39.67 16.58
N GLU A 216 48.84 38.88 17.64
CA GLU A 216 49.09 37.44 17.58
C GLU A 216 48.15 36.72 16.61
N GLN A 217 46.85 37.06 16.62
CA GLN A 217 45.86 36.50 15.69
C GLN A 217 46.22 36.87 14.25
N LYS A 218 46.55 38.14 13.98
CA LYS A 218 46.95 38.61 12.65
C LYS A 218 48.21 37.92 12.15
N ASN A 219 49.22 37.77 13.01
CA ASN A 219 50.46 37.08 12.65
C ASN A 219 50.22 35.60 12.30
N LYS A 220 49.39 34.90 13.07
CA LYS A 220 49.01 33.50 12.81
C LYS A 220 48.21 33.35 11.52
N VAL A 221 47.30 34.27 11.20
CA VAL A 221 46.59 34.26 9.91
C VAL A 221 47.58 34.40 8.75
N VAL A 222 48.48 35.38 8.80
CA VAL A 222 49.49 35.61 7.75
C VAL A 222 50.45 34.42 7.60
N GLU A 223 50.83 33.77 8.70
CA GLU A 223 51.63 32.54 8.67
C GLU A 223 50.91 31.41 7.95
N VAL A 224 49.64 31.17 8.30
CA VAL A 224 48.83 30.12 7.67
C VAL A 224 48.58 30.41 6.20
N GLU A 225 48.34 31.66 5.82
CA GLU A 225 48.15 32.06 4.42
C GLU A 225 49.39 31.78 3.55
N LYS A 226 50.60 31.95 4.09
CA LYS A 226 51.84 31.62 3.37
C LYS A 226 51.95 30.11 3.09
N ASP A 227 51.56 29.30 4.05
CA ASP A 227 51.65 27.84 3.95
C ASP A 227 50.38 27.20 3.36
N TYR A 228 49.32 27.99 3.12
CA TYR A 228 48.00 27.53 2.69
C TYR A 228 48.06 26.64 1.45
N ASN A 229 48.85 27.05 0.44
CA ASN A 229 49.03 26.28 -0.80
C ASN A 229 49.64 24.89 -0.55
N ILE A 230 50.49 24.75 0.47
CA ILE A 230 51.08 23.46 0.84
C ILE A 230 50.03 22.55 1.48
N TYR A 231 49.20 23.10 2.37
CA TYR A 231 48.11 22.36 3.03
C TYR A 231 47.05 21.90 2.02
N ILE A 232 46.62 22.79 1.12
CA ILE A 232 45.58 22.46 0.13
C ILE A 232 46.08 21.44 -0.88
N LYS A 233 47.32 21.54 -1.36
CA LYS A 233 47.84 20.59 -2.36
C LYS A 233 47.83 19.13 -1.87
N LYS A 234 48.14 18.88 -0.60
CA LYS A 234 48.05 17.52 -0.04
C LYS A 234 46.60 17.02 0.05
N PHE A 235 45.69 17.93 0.36
CA PHE A 235 44.26 17.63 0.44
C PHE A 235 43.66 17.33 -0.94
N GLU A 236 44.06 18.08 -1.97
CA GLU A 236 43.70 17.83 -3.37
C GLU A 236 44.18 16.44 -3.82
N GLN A 237 45.40 16.03 -3.44
CA GLN A 237 45.91 14.68 -3.74
C GLN A 237 45.13 13.57 -3.02
N LEU A 238 44.76 13.79 -1.75
CA LEU A 238 43.90 12.89 -1.01
C LEU A 238 42.51 12.81 -1.66
N GLU A 239 41.98 13.93 -2.13
CA GLU A 239 40.69 14.04 -2.83
C GLU A 239 40.69 13.30 -4.15
N GLU A 240 41.69 13.51 -5.01
CA GLU A 240 41.86 12.74 -6.25
C GLU A 240 41.88 11.23 -5.99
N SER A 241 42.66 10.78 -5.00
CA SER A 241 42.75 9.36 -4.65
C SER A 241 41.42 8.77 -4.14
N CYS A 242 40.63 9.57 -3.43
CA CYS A 242 39.30 9.17 -2.97
C CYS A 242 38.28 9.14 -4.11
N ILE A 243 38.35 10.10 -5.05
CA ILE A 243 37.49 10.14 -6.24
C ILE A 243 37.74 8.91 -7.10
N GLU A 244 39.00 8.56 -7.37
CA GLU A 244 39.37 7.41 -8.20
C GLU A 244 38.75 6.10 -7.67
N ILE A 245 38.83 5.86 -6.36
CA ILE A 245 38.27 4.64 -5.78
C ILE A 245 36.73 4.66 -5.77
N GLN A 246 36.13 5.84 -5.60
CA GLN A 246 34.67 5.99 -5.66
C GLN A 246 34.11 5.79 -7.06
N GLU A 247 34.80 6.31 -8.08
CA GLU A 247 34.47 6.09 -9.49
C GLU A 247 34.57 4.60 -9.84
N LEU A 248 35.60 3.92 -9.36
CA LEU A 248 35.74 2.47 -9.52
C LEU A 248 34.52 1.74 -8.92
N ILE A 249 34.15 2.05 -7.67
CA ILE A 249 33.00 1.38 -7.05
C ILE A 249 31.70 1.73 -7.78
N PHE A 250 31.47 2.99 -8.13
CA PHE A 250 30.29 3.41 -8.88
C PHE A 250 30.16 2.67 -10.23
N ASN A 251 31.27 2.52 -10.96
CA ASN A 251 31.30 1.78 -12.21
C ASN A 251 30.98 0.30 -12.02
N THR A 252 31.49 -0.33 -10.95
CA THR A 252 31.15 -1.72 -10.62
C THR A 252 29.69 -1.89 -10.19
N GLU A 253 29.16 -0.96 -9.39
CA GLU A 253 27.76 -0.92 -8.94
C GLU A 253 26.80 -0.82 -10.13
N SER A 254 27.06 0.11 -11.04
CA SER A 254 26.27 0.30 -12.27
C SER A 254 26.20 -0.98 -13.11
N ARG A 255 27.31 -1.72 -13.23
CA ARG A 255 27.36 -2.98 -13.97
C ARG A 255 26.62 -4.11 -13.26
N LEU A 256 26.73 -4.18 -11.93
CA LEU A 256 25.97 -5.14 -11.13
C LEU A 256 24.46 -4.89 -11.26
N VAL A 257 24.00 -3.65 -11.10
CA VAL A 257 22.58 -3.27 -11.27
C VAL A 257 22.07 -3.67 -12.64
N LYS A 258 22.86 -3.43 -13.71
CA LYS A 258 22.48 -3.87 -15.06
C LYS A 258 22.29 -5.39 -15.16
N ALA A 259 23.15 -6.19 -14.53
CA ALA A 259 23.02 -7.64 -14.47
C ALA A 259 21.77 -8.08 -13.68
N GLU A 260 21.44 -7.40 -12.58
CA GLU A 260 20.22 -7.67 -11.81
C GLU A 260 18.95 -7.44 -12.65
N ILE A 261 18.90 -6.31 -13.38
CA ILE A 261 17.79 -6.01 -14.29
C ILE A 261 17.69 -7.09 -15.37
N GLN A 262 18.80 -7.49 -15.97
CA GLN A 262 18.79 -8.54 -16.99
C GLN A 262 18.29 -9.89 -16.45
N THR A 263 18.59 -10.21 -15.18
CA THR A 263 18.07 -11.40 -14.49
C THR A 263 16.56 -11.35 -14.37
N GLN A 264 16.03 -10.21 -13.91
CA GLN A 264 14.59 -10.02 -13.75
C GLN A 264 13.84 -10.15 -15.08
N GLU A 265 14.40 -9.58 -16.16
CA GLU A 265 13.87 -9.75 -17.51
C GLU A 265 13.85 -11.23 -17.96
N LEU A 266 14.91 -11.99 -17.66
CA LEU A 266 14.93 -13.43 -17.97
C LEU A 266 13.86 -14.18 -17.17
N LYS A 267 13.71 -13.89 -15.87
CA LYS A 267 12.68 -14.49 -15.02
C LYS A 267 11.28 -14.21 -15.55
N ALA A 268 11.01 -12.98 -16.00
CA ALA A 268 9.75 -12.63 -16.65
C ALA A 268 9.52 -13.47 -17.92
N LEU A 269 10.52 -13.59 -18.79
CA LEU A 269 10.43 -14.42 -20.01
C LEU A 269 10.19 -15.90 -19.70
N VAL A 270 10.81 -16.44 -18.66
CA VAL A 270 10.61 -17.83 -18.23
C VAL A 270 9.22 -18.04 -17.64
N LYS A 271 8.71 -17.08 -16.86
CA LYS A 271 7.32 -17.11 -16.34
C LYS A 271 6.26 -17.08 -17.42
N GLU A 272 6.54 -16.43 -18.56
CA GLU A 272 5.64 -16.43 -19.72
C GLU A 272 5.60 -17.76 -20.49
N LEU A 273 6.46 -18.74 -20.16
CA LEU A 273 6.43 -20.03 -20.85
C LEU A 273 5.27 -20.90 -20.34
N GLU A 274 4.52 -21.46 -21.30
CA GLU A 274 3.36 -22.34 -21.05
C GLU A 274 3.77 -23.69 -20.43
N GLU A 275 4.97 -24.17 -20.74
CA GLU A 275 5.56 -25.39 -20.18
C GLU A 275 6.92 -25.05 -19.54
N GLN A 276 7.11 -25.50 -18.30
CA GLN A 276 8.38 -25.35 -17.61
C GLN A 276 9.36 -26.44 -18.06
N ASP A 277 10.44 -26.03 -18.74
CA ASP A 277 11.54 -26.94 -19.08
C ASP A 277 12.56 -27.02 -17.93
N GLU A 278 12.90 -28.25 -17.53
CA GLU A 278 13.86 -28.50 -16.46
C GLU A 278 15.27 -27.98 -16.79
N ASN A 279 15.65 -27.87 -18.07
CA ASN A 279 16.92 -27.25 -18.45
C ASN A 279 16.85 -25.73 -18.33
N VAL A 280 15.72 -25.11 -18.68
CA VAL A 280 15.49 -23.66 -18.46
C VAL A 280 15.57 -23.32 -16.97
N LYS A 281 14.95 -24.11 -16.09
CA LYS A 281 15.07 -23.94 -14.62
C LYS A 281 16.51 -24.05 -14.13
N LYS A 282 17.25 -25.07 -14.60
CA LYS A 282 18.66 -25.25 -14.24
C LYS A 282 19.52 -24.08 -14.70
N ILE A 283 19.26 -23.53 -15.89
CA ILE A 283 19.94 -22.34 -16.40
C ILE A 283 19.64 -21.13 -15.53
N GLU A 284 18.37 -20.90 -15.15
CA GLU A 284 17.98 -19.81 -14.26
C GLU A 284 18.69 -19.91 -12.90
N GLN A 285 18.69 -21.10 -12.29
CA GLN A 285 19.34 -21.31 -11.00
C GLN A 285 20.86 -21.12 -11.07
N SER A 286 21.51 -21.62 -12.13
CA SER A 286 22.94 -21.40 -12.37
C SER A 286 23.28 -19.91 -12.49
N LEU A 287 22.45 -19.14 -13.21
CA LEU A 287 22.65 -17.69 -13.37
C LEU A 287 22.45 -16.94 -12.05
N GLU A 288 21.48 -17.33 -11.23
CA GLU A 288 21.28 -16.72 -9.91
C GLU A 288 22.49 -16.97 -8.99
N ASP A 289 23.09 -18.16 -9.03
CA ASP A 289 24.29 -18.48 -8.25
C ASP A 289 25.53 -17.75 -8.77
N GLU A 290 25.68 -17.59 -10.09
CA GLU A 290 26.70 -16.71 -10.69
C GLU A 290 26.51 -15.26 -10.22
N LEU A 291 25.29 -14.73 -10.23
CA LEU A 291 25.00 -13.36 -9.79
C LEU A 291 25.29 -13.16 -8.30
N LYS A 292 24.95 -14.13 -7.44
CA LYS A 292 25.33 -14.10 -6.01
C LYS A 292 26.84 -14.01 -5.83
N THR A 293 27.61 -14.74 -6.65
CA THR A 293 29.06 -14.69 -6.62
C THR A 293 29.57 -13.29 -6.97
N VAL A 294 29.02 -12.68 -8.02
CA VAL A 294 29.34 -11.30 -8.42
C VAL A 294 28.98 -10.29 -7.31
N ARG A 295 27.82 -10.43 -6.65
CA ARG A 295 27.43 -9.59 -5.51
C ARG A 295 28.44 -9.68 -4.37
N HIS A 296 28.86 -10.89 -4.02
CA HIS A 296 29.82 -11.11 -2.95
C HIS A 296 31.18 -10.44 -3.24
N ILE A 297 31.66 -10.52 -4.48
CA ILE A 297 32.88 -9.85 -4.91
C ILE A 297 32.74 -8.33 -4.79
N TYR A 298 31.62 -7.76 -5.25
CA TYR A 298 31.33 -6.33 -5.12
C TYR A 298 31.28 -5.87 -3.65
N GLU A 299 30.64 -6.62 -2.76
CA GLU A 299 30.64 -6.33 -1.32
C GLU A 299 32.04 -6.34 -0.71
N ASN A 300 32.89 -7.29 -1.13
CA ASN A 300 34.28 -7.35 -0.69
C ASN A 300 35.09 -6.16 -1.22
N LEU A 301 34.88 -5.77 -2.48
CA LEU A 301 35.49 -4.59 -3.10
C LEU A 301 35.14 -3.32 -2.32
N ILE A 302 33.86 -3.11 -1.96
CA ILE A 302 33.43 -1.97 -1.11
C ILE A 302 34.18 -1.98 0.22
N LYS A 303 34.21 -3.13 0.91
CA LYS A 303 34.88 -3.24 2.22
C LYS A 303 36.37 -2.89 2.12
N LEU A 304 37.05 -3.31 1.06
CA LEU A 304 38.46 -2.97 0.81
C LEU A 304 38.63 -1.48 0.51
N SER A 305 37.74 -0.90 -0.30
CA SER A 305 37.78 0.53 -0.63
C SER A 305 37.55 1.43 0.58
N ILE A 306 36.64 1.06 1.48
CA ILE A 306 36.41 1.77 2.74
C ILE A 306 37.69 1.74 3.61
N LYS A 307 38.32 0.56 3.75
CA LYS A 307 39.59 0.43 4.49
C LYS A 307 40.73 1.22 3.86
N TYR A 308 40.80 1.25 2.53
CA TYR A 308 41.79 2.02 1.79
C TYR A 308 41.63 3.52 2.04
N GLN A 309 40.40 4.02 1.97
CA GLN A 309 40.08 5.42 2.26
C GLN A 309 40.41 5.78 3.71
N ASP A 310 40.04 4.95 4.69
CA ASP A 310 40.38 5.18 6.11
C ASP A 310 41.89 5.26 6.34
N CYS A 311 42.67 4.37 5.71
CA CYS A 311 44.14 4.42 5.78
C CYS A 311 44.71 5.71 5.15
N LEU A 312 44.22 6.11 3.97
CA LEU A 312 44.66 7.32 3.30
C LEU A 312 44.40 8.57 4.13
N GLU A 313 43.18 8.70 4.66
CA GLU A 313 42.82 9.84 5.50
C GLU A 313 43.69 9.86 6.78
N THR A 314 43.83 8.72 7.47
CA THR A 314 44.63 8.63 8.71
C THR A 314 46.10 9.01 8.48
N ILE A 315 46.70 8.68 7.33
CA ILE A 315 48.09 9.08 7.03
C ILE A 315 48.24 10.60 6.96
N GLU A 316 47.26 11.29 6.37
CA GLU A 316 47.30 12.76 6.21
C GLU A 316 47.01 13.50 7.53
N PHE A 317 46.17 12.91 8.38
CA PHE A 317 45.71 13.51 9.64
C PHE A 317 46.52 13.09 10.88
N SER A 318 47.30 12.01 10.84
CA SER A 318 48.09 11.57 12.00
C SER A 318 49.38 12.36 12.21
N TYR A 319 49.72 12.63 13.48
CA TYR A 319 51.03 13.15 13.88
C TYR A 319 52.12 12.05 13.99
N ASP A 320 51.75 10.77 13.96
CA ASP A 320 52.68 9.67 14.20
C ASP A 320 53.31 9.12 12.91
N LYS A 321 54.59 9.47 12.71
CA LYS A 321 55.40 8.99 11.57
C LYS A 321 55.58 7.48 11.51
N LYS A 322 55.53 6.78 12.65
CA LYS A 322 55.64 5.31 12.70
C LYS A 322 54.35 4.68 12.19
N LEU A 323 53.19 5.18 12.65
CA LEU A 323 51.89 4.77 12.15
C LEU A 323 51.78 5.00 10.64
N ASN A 324 52.21 6.17 10.15
CA ASN A 324 52.17 6.49 8.72
C ASN A 324 52.91 5.43 7.88
N LYS A 325 54.12 5.02 8.29
CA LYS A 325 54.87 3.96 7.59
C LYS A 325 54.16 2.60 7.61
N ILE A 326 53.47 2.27 8.71
CA ILE A 326 52.69 1.03 8.82
C ILE A 326 51.51 1.08 7.85
N LEU A 327 50.79 2.21 7.81
CA LEU A 327 49.63 2.40 6.94
C LEU A 327 50.01 2.50 5.46
N GLU A 328 51.13 3.14 5.10
CA GLU A 328 51.67 3.15 3.73
C GLU A 328 51.92 1.73 3.20
N GLY A 329 52.46 0.84 4.05
CA GLY A 329 52.61 -0.58 3.74
C GLY A 329 51.26 -1.30 3.57
N LYS A 330 50.26 -0.99 4.42
CA LYS A 330 48.90 -1.52 4.31
C LYS A 330 48.21 -1.04 3.02
N ILE A 331 48.36 0.23 2.65
CA ILE A 331 47.81 0.82 1.42
C ILE A 331 48.31 0.06 0.19
N SER A 332 49.61 -0.19 0.08
CA SER A 332 50.18 -0.93 -1.05
C SER A 332 49.56 -2.32 -1.21
N ASN A 333 49.30 -3.01 -0.09
CA ASN A 333 48.62 -4.31 -0.07
C ASN A 333 47.13 -4.17 -0.43
N LEU A 334 46.44 -3.16 0.09
CA LEU A 334 45.03 -2.89 -0.22
C LEU A 334 44.83 -2.55 -1.70
N THR A 335 45.69 -1.74 -2.32
CA THR A 335 45.64 -1.45 -3.76
C THR A 335 45.79 -2.72 -4.59
N MET A 336 46.68 -3.63 -4.19
CA MET A 336 46.85 -4.92 -4.87
C MET A 336 45.59 -5.80 -4.73
N LYS A 337 44.97 -5.83 -3.54
CA LYS A 337 43.72 -6.57 -3.31
C LYS A 337 42.54 -5.97 -4.06
N ILE A 338 42.39 -4.64 -4.08
CA ILE A 338 41.34 -3.95 -4.81
C ILE A 338 41.46 -4.23 -6.31
N SER A 339 42.66 -4.11 -6.88
CA SER A 339 42.88 -4.41 -8.31
C SER A 339 42.65 -5.88 -8.66
N PHE A 340 42.96 -6.80 -7.74
CA PHE A 340 42.65 -8.21 -7.88
C PHE A 340 41.13 -8.48 -7.85
N GLU A 341 40.41 -7.95 -6.86
CA GLU A 341 38.95 -8.11 -6.74
C GLU A 341 38.21 -7.43 -7.90
N ASP A 342 38.64 -6.25 -8.35
CA ASP A 342 38.07 -5.57 -9.52
C ASP A 342 38.26 -6.42 -10.79
N ARG A 343 39.45 -7.01 -10.97
CA ARG A 343 39.69 -7.93 -12.09
C ARG A 343 38.77 -9.15 -12.02
N ILE A 344 38.63 -9.78 -10.85
CA ILE A 344 37.73 -10.93 -10.65
C ILE A 344 36.28 -10.52 -10.92
N PHE A 345 35.85 -9.36 -10.44
CA PHE A 345 34.52 -8.82 -10.72
C PHE A 345 34.29 -8.69 -12.23
N ASN A 346 35.26 -8.09 -12.93
CA ASN A 346 35.20 -7.86 -14.37
C ASN A 346 35.13 -9.17 -15.18
N GLU A 347 35.90 -10.19 -14.79
CA GLU A 347 35.86 -11.50 -15.43
C GLU A 347 34.50 -12.20 -15.20
N ASN A 348 34.00 -12.20 -13.96
CA ASN A 348 32.74 -12.84 -13.62
C ASN A 348 31.52 -12.14 -14.23
N ILE A 349 31.46 -10.80 -14.18
CA ILE A 349 30.33 -10.06 -14.76
C ILE A 349 30.32 -10.21 -16.29
N MET A 350 31.47 -10.32 -16.95
CA MET A 350 31.54 -10.61 -18.39
C MET A 350 31.03 -12.01 -18.73
N SER A 351 31.46 -13.02 -17.95
CA SER A 351 30.96 -14.38 -18.09
C SER A 351 29.44 -14.43 -17.89
N TYR A 352 28.96 -13.83 -16.81
CA TYR A 352 27.54 -13.73 -16.49
C TYR A 352 26.75 -13.06 -17.63
N THR A 353 27.22 -11.91 -18.14
CA THR A 353 26.56 -11.16 -19.22
C THR A 353 26.43 -12.01 -20.50
N LYS A 354 27.44 -12.82 -20.80
CA LYS A 354 27.39 -13.77 -21.92
C LYS A 354 26.37 -14.88 -21.65
N ASN A 355 26.44 -15.50 -20.47
CA ASN A 355 25.57 -16.61 -20.08
C ASN A 355 24.09 -16.20 -20.08
N ILE A 356 23.76 -14.99 -19.59
CA ILE A 356 22.37 -14.50 -19.62
C ILE A 356 21.89 -14.16 -21.03
N GLY A 357 22.77 -13.66 -21.91
CA GLY A 357 22.45 -13.47 -23.32
C GLY A 357 22.10 -14.79 -24.01
N ASP A 358 22.91 -15.83 -23.78
CA ASP A 358 22.68 -17.18 -24.31
C ASP A 358 21.41 -17.81 -23.71
N ALA A 359 21.14 -17.61 -22.43
CA ALA A 359 19.93 -18.08 -21.76
C ALA A 359 18.67 -17.43 -22.35
N LYS A 360 18.66 -16.10 -22.52
CA LYS A 360 17.55 -15.38 -23.17
C LYS A 360 17.28 -15.90 -24.58
N ARG A 361 18.33 -16.18 -25.36
CA ARG A 361 18.19 -16.77 -26.70
C ARG A 361 17.62 -18.18 -26.65
N LYS A 362 18.10 -19.04 -25.75
CA LYS A 362 17.57 -20.41 -25.57
C LYS A 362 16.10 -20.40 -25.18
N VAL A 363 15.70 -19.52 -24.26
CA VAL A 363 14.30 -19.35 -23.84
C VAL A 363 13.41 -18.90 -25.02
N ARG A 364 13.88 -17.97 -25.85
CA ARG A 364 13.15 -17.56 -27.07
C ARG A 364 12.99 -18.71 -28.06
N ASN A 365 14.07 -19.42 -28.39
CA ASN A 365 14.01 -20.59 -29.28
C ASN A 365 13.08 -21.68 -28.71
N PHE A 366 13.08 -21.89 -27.39
CA PHE A 366 12.18 -22.84 -26.74
C PHE A 366 10.72 -22.40 -26.86
N LYS A 367 10.42 -21.11 -26.69
CA LYS A 367 9.09 -20.53 -26.92
C LYS A 367 8.61 -20.76 -28.36
N GLU A 368 9.49 -20.57 -29.35
CA GLU A 368 9.19 -20.85 -30.77
C GLU A 368 8.90 -22.35 -31.01
N LEU A 369 9.71 -23.25 -30.46
CA LEU A 369 9.50 -24.70 -30.57
C LEU A 369 8.19 -25.14 -29.89
N LEU A 370 7.85 -24.56 -28.74
CA LEU A 370 6.57 -24.79 -28.07
C LEU A 370 5.39 -24.31 -28.94
N ASN A 371 5.50 -23.13 -29.54
CA ASN A 371 4.49 -22.62 -30.47
C ASN A 371 4.27 -23.58 -31.66
N GLU A 372 5.34 -24.07 -32.28
CA GLU A 372 5.21 -25.05 -33.37
C GLU A 372 4.58 -26.37 -32.92
N LYS A 373 4.98 -26.88 -31.75
CA LYS A 373 4.43 -28.11 -31.18
C LYS A 373 2.92 -27.97 -30.92
N LEU A 374 2.50 -26.86 -30.31
CA LEU A 374 1.10 -26.61 -30.00
C LEU A 374 0.26 -26.40 -31.26
N ASN A 375 0.82 -25.79 -32.30
CA ASN A 375 0.16 -25.70 -33.60
C ASN A 375 -0.08 -27.09 -34.23
N ARG A 376 0.82 -28.06 -34.00
CA ARG A 376 0.63 -29.45 -34.46
C ARG A 376 -0.38 -30.25 -33.62
N GLU A 377 -0.57 -29.89 -32.36
CA GLU A 377 -1.53 -30.56 -31.45
C GLU A 377 -2.99 -30.15 -31.68
N LEU A 378 -3.24 -29.00 -32.34
CA LEU A 378 -4.58 -28.50 -32.68
C LEU A 378 -5.35 -29.45 -33.62
N LYS A 379 -6.39 -30.12 -33.10
CA LYS A 379 -7.23 -31.01 -33.92
C LYS A 379 -8.23 -30.25 -34.78
N TYR A 380 -8.85 -29.21 -34.22
CA TYR A 380 -9.91 -28.45 -34.89
C TYR A 380 -9.50 -26.99 -35.16
N LYS A 381 -8.45 -26.80 -35.98
CA LYS A 381 -7.89 -25.46 -36.34
C LYS A 381 -8.97 -24.45 -36.75
N LEU A 382 -9.92 -24.83 -37.61
CA LEU A 382 -10.99 -23.93 -38.08
C LEU A 382 -11.90 -23.42 -36.96
N PHE A 383 -12.15 -24.23 -35.92
CA PHE A 383 -12.92 -23.78 -34.77
C PHE A 383 -12.10 -22.86 -33.86
N TYR A 384 -10.82 -23.20 -33.63
CA TYR A 384 -9.90 -22.37 -32.84
C TYR A 384 -9.71 -20.97 -33.46
N SER A 385 -9.30 -20.90 -34.73
CA SER A 385 -9.15 -19.63 -35.45
C SER A 385 -10.48 -18.91 -35.62
N GLY A 386 -11.57 -19.65 -35.88
CA GLY A 386 -12.92 -19.09 -35.94
C GLY A 386 -13.32 -18.40 -34.63
N PHE A 387 -13.05 -19.03 -33.49
CA PHE A 387 -13.32 -18.46 -32.17
C PHE A 387 -12.51 -17.20 -31.90
N LEU A 388 -11.20 -17.22 -32.19
CA LEU A 388 -10.33 -16.07 -31.96
C LEU A 388 -10.66 -14.90 -32.88
N LYS A 389 -11.01 -15.15 -34.14
CA LYS A 389 -11.32 -14.09 -35.12
C LYS A 389 -12.76 -13.56 -35.02
N LEU A 390 -13.59 -14.07 -34.10
CA LEU A 390 -14.90 -13.50 -33.81
C LEU A 390 -14.78 -12.05 -33.36
N GLN A 391 -15.51 -11.17 -34.04
CA GLN A 391 -15.51 -9.74 -33.74
C GLN A 391 -16.85 -9.09 -34.08
N SER A 392 -17.02 -7.87 -33.57
CA SER A 392 -18.09 -6.95 -33.94
C SER A 392 -19.49 -7.57 -33.82
N ARG A 393 -20.22 -7.67 -34.93
CA ARG A 393 -21.62 -8.08 -34.94
C ARG A 393 -21.80 -9.58 -34.78
N GLU A 394 -20.98 -10.38 -35.43
CA GLU A 394 -20.99 -11.85 -35.35
C GLU A 394 -20.83 -12.31 -33.90
N LEU A 395 -19.83 -11.76 -33.19
CA LEU A 395 -19.58 -12.08 -31.79
C LEU A 395 -20.78 -11.75 -30.89
N ARG A 396 -21.41 -10.60 -31.09
CA ARG A 396 -22.57 -10.15 -30.30
C ARG A 396 -23.84 -10.95 -30.60
N ILE A 397 -24.02 -11.43 -31.84
CA ILE A 397 -25.12 -12.35 -32.20
C ILE A 397 -24.92 -13.70 -31.52
N ILE A 398 -23.72 -14.30 -31.63
CA ILE A 398 -23.39 -15.58 -30.98
C ILE A 398 -23.53 -15.45 -29.46
N TYR A 399 -23.01 -14.37 -28.88
CA TYR A 399 -23.18 -14.09 -27.46
C TYR A 399 -24.66 -13.98 -27.09
N THR A 400 -25.45 -13.22 -27.85
CA THR A 400 -26.90 -13.09 -27.61
C THR A 400 -27.61 -14.44 -27.68
N ILE A 401 -27.32 -15.28 -28.67
CA ILE A 401 -27.88 -16.64 -28.79
C ILE A 401 -27.49 -17.49 -27.58
N SER A 402 -26.23 -17.44 -27.15
CA SER A 402 -25.75 -18.18 -25.98
C SER A 402 -26.36 -17.69 -24.65
N ASN A 403 -26.77 -16.42 -24.60
CA ASN A 403 -27.27 -15.74 -23.39
C ASN A 403 -28.80 -15.65 -23.34
N ASN A 404 -29.49 -15.86 -24.47
CA ASN A 404 -30.95 -15.73 -24.62
C ASN A 404 -31.78 -16.65 -23.71
N MET A 405 -31.15 -17.61 -23.02
CA MET A 405 -31.83 -18.53 -22.12
C MET A 405 -31.26 -18.57 -20.69
N SER A 406 -30.40 -17.63 -20.29
CA SER A 406 -29.95 -17.50 -18.90
C SER A 406 -29.42 -16.11 -18.60
N SER A 407 -30.07 -15.36 -17.70
CA SER A 407 -29.70 -14.00 -17.34
C SER A 407 -28.38 -13.93 -16.55
N LEU A 408 -27.31 -13.41 -17.16
CA LEU A 408 -26.11 -12.95 -16.42
C LEU A 408 -25.98 -11.42 -16.37
N ILE A 409 -26.64 -10.69 -17.28
CA ILE A 409 -26.74 -9.23 -17.23
C ILE A 409 -28.25 -8.88 -17.29
N SER A 410 -28.71 -8.13 -16.29
CA SER A 410 -30.08 -7.65 -16.00
C SER A 410 -31.25 -8.16 -16.86
N LYS A 411 -32.17 -8.89 -16.21
CA LYS A 411 -33.57 -9.24 -16.56
C LYS A 411 -34.02 -8.96 -18.01
N PRO A 412 -34.47 -10.03 -18.69
CA PRO A 412 -35.82 -10.01 -19.24
C PRO A 412 -36.61 -11.23 -18.75
N LYS A 413 -37.66 -10.96 -17.96
CA LYS A 413 -38.80 -11.87 -17.90
C LYS A 413 -39.56 -11.70 -19.21
N ASP A 414 -39.97 -12.83 -19.78
CA ASP A 414 -40.97 -12.96 -20.84
C ASP A 414 -40.53 -12.54 -22.25
N LEU A 415 -39.79 -13.42 -22.92
CA LEU A 415 -39.78 -13.51 -24.37
C LEU A 415 -39.97 -14.98 -24.72
N ILE A 416 -41.23 -15.40 -24.88
CA ILE A 416 -41.74 -16.37 -25.86
C ILE A 416 -43.23 -16.57 -25.54
N LEU A 417 -44.08 -15.81 -26.22
CA LEU A 417 -45.48 -16.16 -26.49
C LEU A 417 -45.86 -15.43 -27.79
N LYS A 418 -45.83 -16.19 -28.89
CA LYS A 418 -46.42 -15.93 -30.22
C LYS A 418 -46.09 -14.61 -30.93
N SER A 419 -44.88 -14.52 -31.50
CA SER A 419 -44.52 -13.85 -32.78
C SER A 419 -42.98 -13.91 -32.93
N GLY A 420 -42.47 -14.98 -33.56
CA GLY A 420 -41.16 -15.59 -33.24
C GLY A 420 -39.89 -15.01 -33.89
N GLU A 421 -39.97 -14.36 -35.04
CA GLU A 421 -38.78 -13.88 -35.77
C GLU A 421 -38.49 -12.41 -35.48
N ASP A 422 -39.47 -11.52 -35.70
CA ASP A 422 -39.31 -10.07 -35.50
C ASP A 422 -38.87 -9.70 -34.08
N ARG A 423 -39.41 -10.38 -33.04
CA ARG A 423 -39.01 -10.15 -31.64
C ARG A 423 -37.60 -10.65 -31.31
N PHE A 424 -37.13 -11.71 -31.97
CA PHE A 424 -35.76 -12.19 -31.81
C PHE A 424 -34.76 -11.18 -32.38
N LEU A 425 -35.11 -10.58 -33.52
CA LEU A 425 -34.33 -9.53 -34.16
C LEU A 425 -34.32 -8.23 -33.35
N GLU A 426 -35.45 -7.85 -32.76
CA GLU A 426 -35.51 -6.74 -31.79
C GLU A 426 -34.64 -7.00 -30.56
N ALA A 427 -34.63 -8.24 -30.02
CA ALA A 427 -33.78 -8.62 -28.89
C ALA A 427 -32.28 -8.55 -29.24
N ILE A 428 -31.89 -9.00 -30.43
CA ILE A 428 -30.54 -8.85 -30.96
C ILE A 428 -30.15 -7.36 -31.04
N ASN A 429 -31.00 -6.52 -31.63
CA ASN A 429 -30.75 -5.07 -31.76
C ASN A 429 -30.68 -4.35 -30.41
N LYS A 430 -31.49 -4.77 -29.43
CA LYS A 430 -31.43 -4.23 -28.07
C LYS A 430 -30.12 -4.60 -27.38
N ASN A 431 -29.73 -5.88 -27.42
CA ASN A 431 -28.45 -6.34 -26.86
C ASN A 431 -27.26 -5.68 -27.55
N PHE A 432 -27.34 -5.40 -28.85
CA PHE A 432 -26.32 -4.64 -29.55
C PHE A 432 -26.05 -3.27 -28.93
N ASN A 433 -27.11 -2.55 -28.56
CA ASN A 433 -26.99 -1.25 -27.90
C ASN A 433 -26.43 -1.38 -26.48
N GLU A 434 -26.84 -2.42 -25.74
CA GLU A 434 -26.35 -2.69 -24.37
C GLU A 434 -24.86 -3.08 -24.36
N LEU A 435 -24.39 -3.80 -25.39
CA LEU A 435 -23.01 -4.27 -25.54
C LEU A 435 -22.10 -3.31 -26.34
N LYS A 436 -22.59 -2.11 -26.68
CA LYS A 436 -21.86 -1.16 -27.54
C LYS A 436 -20.55 -0.67 -26.91
N ASN A 437 -20.52 -0.54 -25.59
CA ASN A 437 -19.36 -0.02 -24.83
C ASN A 437 -18.45 -1.13 -24.28
N ILE A 438 -18.79 -2.40 -24.52
CA ILE A 438 -17.99 -3.54 -24.05
C ILE A 438 -17.04 -3.96 -25.17
N SER A 439 -15.77 -4.19 -24.81
CA SER A 439 -14.76 -4.64 -25.77
C SER A 439 -15.06 -6.03 -26.31
N ASP A 440 -14.66 -6.29 -27.56
CA ASP A 440 -14.85 -7.61 -28.17
C ASP A 440 -14.05 -8.70 -27.43
N TYR A 441 -12.88 -8.36 -26.89
CA TYR A 441 -12.09 -9.28 -26.05
C TYR A 441 -12.86 -9.70 -24.80
N GLU A 442 -13.57 -8.78 -24.14
CA GLU A 442 -14.36 -9.10 -22.95
C GLU A 442 -15.56 -9.99 -23.28
N ILE A 443 -16.28 -9.70 -24.37
CA ILE A 443 -17.41 -10.55 -24.80
C ILE A 443 -16.91 -11.95 -25.19
N LYS A 444 -15.77 -12.04 -25.88
CA LYS A 444 -15.14 -13.31 -26.29
C LYS A 444 -14.69 -14.14 -25.09
N LEU A 445 -14.09 -13.50 -24.09
CA LEU A 445 -13.70 -14.14 -22.84
C LEU A 445 -14.91 -14.71 -22.10
N ILE A 446 -16.01 -13.96 -22.01
CA ILE A 446 -17.27 -14.45 -21.41
C ILE A 446 -17.84 -15.62 -22.24
N LEU A 447 -17.79 -15.51 -23.58
CA LEU A 447 -18.25 -16.57 -24.48
C LEU A 447 -17.45 -17.87 -24.28
N TYR A 448 -16.13 -17.80 -24.08
CA TYR A 448 -15.28 -18.95 -23.76
C TYR A 448 -15.78 -19.72 -22.53
N TYR A 449 -15.94 -19.05 -21.38
CA TYR A 449 -16.46 -19.71 -20.18
C TYR A 449 -17.90 -20.17 -20.33
N LYS A 450 -18.70 -19.51 -21.17
CA LYS A 450 -20.06 -19.96 -21.48
C LYS A 450 -20.05 -21.27 -22.25
N LEU A 451 -19.19 -21.44 -23.24
CA LEU A 451 -19.03 -22.68 -24.00
C LEU A 451 -18.57 -23.83 -23.08
N ILE A 452 -17.66 -23.56 -22.14
CA ILE A 452 -17.26 -24.53 -21.10
C ILE A 452 -18.48 -24.97 -20.27
N LYS A 453 -19.29 -24.02 -19.78
CA LYS A 453 -20.50 -24.34 -19.00
C LYS A 453 -21.53 -25.16 -19.78
N LEU A 454 -21.74 -24.84 -21.06
CA LEU A 454 -22.69 -25.55 -21.92
C LEU A 454 -22.20 -26.96 -22.28
N SER A 455 -20.90 -27.16 -22.42
CA SER A 455 -20.31 -28.46 -22.77
C SER A 455 -20.04 -29.35 -21.55
N LYS A 456 -20.00 -28.79 -20.34
CA LYS A 456 -19.62 -29.50 -19.10
C LYS A 456 -18.24 -30.17 -19.19
N VAL A 457 -17.33 -29.61 -19.97
CA VAL A 457 -15.92 -30.05 -20.04
C VAL A 457 -15.16 -29.59 -18.81
N SER A 458 -14.04 -30.25 -18.50
CA SER A 458 -13.13 -29.79 -17.46
C SER A 458 -12.63 -28.38 -17.78
N LEU A 459 -12.63 -27.51 -16.77
CA LEU A 459 -12.05 -26.19 -16.87
C LEU A 459 -10.54 -26.32 -17.14
N GLY A 460 -10.04 -25.55 -18.11
CA GLY A 460 -8.62 -25.33 -18.32
C GLY A 460 -8.31 -23.87 -18.06
N ASN A 461 -7.12 -23.61 -17.53
CA ASN A 461 -6.63 -22.28 -17.21
C ASN A 461 -6.40 -21.49 -18.50
N ILE A 462 -7.05 -20.33 -18.62
CA ILE A 462 -6.91 -19.51 -19.84
C ILE A 462 -5.49 -19.01 -20.05
N HIS A 463 -4.67 -18.91 -19.00
CA HIS A 463 -3.27 -18.54 -19.08
C HIS A 463 -2.41 -19.64 -19.74
N ASN A 464 -2.89 -20.88 -19.81
CA ASN A 464 -2.20 -21.99 -20.45
C ASN A 464 -2.84 -22.31 -21.82
N ARG A 465 -2.18 -21.90 -22.90
CA ARG A 465 -2.71 -22.09 -24.26
C ARG A 465 -2.98 -23.54 -24.60
N LYS A 466 -2.16 -24.47 -24.08
CA LYS A 466 -2.36 -25.90 -24.30
C LYS A 466 -3.67 -26.40 -23.70
N GLU A 467 -3.97 -25.95 -22.49
CA GLU A 467 -5.23 -26.27 -21.83
C GLU A 467 -6.40 -25.66 -22.60
N VAL A 468 -6.27 -24.41 -23.06
CA VAL A 468 -7.31 -23.76 -23.90
C VAL A 468 -7.56 -24.52 -25.20
N ILE A 469 -6.49 -24.96 -25.88
CA ILE A 469 -6.59 -25.78 -27.10
C ILE A 469 -7.34 -27.09 -26.80
N HIS A 470 -6.97 -27.80 -25.73
CA HIS A 470 -7.65 -29.04 -25.33
C HIS A 470 -9.11 -28.84 -24.92
N VAL A 471 -9.43 -27.73 -24.24
CA VAL A 471 -10.80 -27.36 -23.87
C VAL A 471 -11.63 -27.10 -25.12
N LEU A 472 -11.11 -26.32 -26.08
CA LEU A 472 -11.79 -26.03 -27.34
C LEU A 472 -11.99 -27.30 -28.19
N ASP A 473 -10.99 -28.19 -28.23
CA ASP A 473 -11.14 -29.48 -28.91
C ASP A 473 -12.23 -30.35 -28.24
N SER A 474 -12.26 -30.37 -26.90
CA SER A 474 -13.26 -31.10 -26.12
C SER A 474 -14.68 -30.54 -26.30
N ILE A 475 -14.81 -29.23 -26.50
CA ILE A 475 -16.10 -28.58 -26.81
C ILE A 475 -16.66 -29.09 -28.13
N VAL A 476 -15.83 -29.21 -29.17
CA VAL A 476 -16.24 -29.76 -30.48
C VAL A 476 -16.64 -31.23 -30.35
N ASP A 477 -15.86 -32.02 -29.60
CA ASP A 477 -16.17 -33.43 -29.35
C ASP A 477 -17.52 -33.58 -28.65
N LYS A 478 -17.80 -32.75 -27.63
CA LYS A 478 -19.08 -32.76 -26.92
C LYS A 478 -20.24 -32.33 -27.81
N ALA A 479 -20.06 -31.31 -28.64
CA ALA A 479 -21.07 -30.88 -29.60
C ALA A 479 -21.48 -32.02 -30.55
N TYR A 480 -20.50 -32.77 -31.05
CA TYR A 480 -20.77 -33.94 -31.89
C TYR A 480 -21.52 -35.04 -31.13
N GLU A 481 -21.13 -35.35 -29.89
CA GLU A 481 -21.83 -36.33 -29.03
C GLU A 481 -23.31 -35.96 -28.81
N ILE A 482 -23.61 -34.68 -28.60
CA ILE A 482 -24.99 -34.19 -28.42
C ILE A 482 -25.82 -34.46 -29.67
N LEU A 483 -25.27 -34.23 -30.87
CA LEU A 483 -25.97 -34.49 -32.13
C LEU A 483 -26.11 -35.98 -32.44
N MET A 484 -25.15 -36.83 -32.05
CA MET A 484 -25.25 -38.29 -32.22
C MET A 484 -26.50 -38.91 -31.56
N ASN A 485 -27.07 -38.25 -30.56
CA ASN A 485 -28.30 -38.68 -29.90
C ASN A 485 -29.58 -38.29 -30.68
N LYS A 486 -29.47 -37.50 -31.75
CA LYS A 486 -30.60 -37.08 -32.60
C LYS A 486 -30.84 -38.10 -33.71
N LYS A 487 -32.11 -38.43 -33.96
CA LYS A 487 -32.52 -39.51 -34.90
C LYS A 487 -32.18 -39.21 -36.37
N ASP A 488 -32.03 -37.94 -36.71
CA ASP A 488 -31.84 -37.41 -38.06
C ASP A 488 -30.40 -36.95 -38.32
N PHE A 489 -29.47 -37.18 -37.38
CA PHE A 489 -28.06 -36.83 -37.55
C PHE A 489 -27.30 -37.91 -38.33
N LYS A 490 -26.58 -37.50 -39.39
CA LYS A 490 -25.66 -38.35 -40.15
C LYS A 490 -24.23 -38.11 -39.68
N GLY A 491 -23.61 -39.10 -39.04
CA GLY A 491 -22.20 -39.02 -38.63
C GLY A 491 -21.24 -38.94 -39.84
N ARG A 492 -20.10 -38.25 -39.66
CA ARG A 492 -19.00 -38.17 -40.64
C ARG A 492 -17.65 -38.34 -39.93
N LEU A 493 -16.60 -38.69 -40.69
CA LEU A 493 -15.22 -38.84 -40.16
C LEU A 493 -14.71 -37.54 -39.54
N ASN A 494 -14.92 -36.41 -40.21
CA ASN A 494 -14.65 -35.09 -39.64
C ASN A 494 -15.89 -34.61 -38.87
N LYS A 495 -15.72 -34.35 -37.57
CA LYS A 495 -16.82 -33.96 -36.68
C LYS A 495 -17.40 -32.59 -37.02
N LEU A 496 -16.56 -31.63 -37.41
CA LEU A 496 -17.02 -30.29 -37.80
C LEU A 496 -17.85 -30.33 -39.09
N ASP A 497 -17.46 -31.19 -40.05
CA ASP A 497 -18.24 -31.43 -41.27
C ASP A 497 -19.65 -31.93 -40.97
N ALA A 498 -19.77 -32.89 -40.05
CA ALA A 498 -21.06 -33.44 -39.67
C ALA A 498 -21.96 -32.41 -38.99
N ILE A 499 -21.39 -31.61 -38.08
CA ILE A 499 -22.12 -30.55 -37.37
C ILE A 499 -22.66 -29.51 -38.36
N ASN A 500 -21.82 -28.99 -39.27
CA ASN A 500 -22.25 -28.00 -40.26
C ASN A 500 -23.26 -28.57 -41.27
N ALA A 501 -23.04 -29.79 -41.75
CA ALA A 501 -23.97 -30.43 -42.67
C ALA A 501 -25.37 -30.59 -42.04
N TYR A 502 -25.44 -30.98 -40.77
CA TYR A 502 -26.70 -31.12 -40.05
C TYR A 502 -27.49 -29.80 -40.00
N TYR A 503 -26.86 -28.67 -39.70
CA TYR A 503 -27.57 -27.39 -39.63
C TYR A 503 -27.95 -26.83 -41.02
N LEU A 504 -27.14 -27.09 -42.06
CA LEU A 504 -27.52 -26.78 -43.43
C LEU A 504 -28.71 -27.61 -43.90
N GLU A 505 -28.75 -28.92 -43.59
CA GLU A 505 -29.90 -29.77 -43.88
C GLU A 505 -31.17 -29.29 -43.14
N LYS A 506 -31.03 -28.81 -41.89
CA LYS A 506 -32.15 -28.20 -41.13
C LYS A 506 -32.66 -26.93 -41.79
N ILE A 507 -31.77 -26.08 -42.29
CA ILE A 507 -32.12 -24.89 -43.05
C ILE A 507 -32.87 -25.28 -44.33
N ILE A 508 -32.34 -26.23 -45.11
CA ILE A 508 -32.98 -26.69 -46.36
C ILE A 508 -34.37 -27.26 -46.08
N LEU A 509 -34.53 -28.06 -45.01
CA LEU A 509 -35.81 -28.60 -44.60
C LEU A 509 -36.80 -27.50 -44.20
N HIS A 510 -36.32 -26.49 -43.45
CA HIS A 510 -37.14 -25.32 -43.09
C HIS A 510 -37.62 -24.57 -44.34
N LEU A 511 -36.72 -24.29 -45.29
CA LEU A 511 -37.05 -23.64 -46.56
C LEU A 511 -38.02 -24.47 -47.40
N LYS A 512 -37.83 -25.80 -47.49
CA LYS A 512 -38.73 -26.71 -48.21
C LYS A 512 -40.15 -26.71 -47.64
N ASN A 513 -40.28 -26.54 -46.32
CA ASN A 513 -41.59 -26.47 -45.65
C ASN A 513 -42.27 -25.10 -45.84
N THR A 514 -41.49 -24.03 -46.02
CA THR A 514 -41.98 -22.65 -46.13
C THR A 514 -42.22 -22.21 -47.58
N GLY A 515 -41.41 -22.69 -48.53
CA GLY A 515 -41.48 -22.36 -49.96
C GLY A 515 -42.12 -23.47 -50.80
N GLY A 516 -43.40 -23.31 -51.14
CA GLY A 516 -44.05 -24.12 -52.18
C GLY A 516 -43.67 -23.67 -53.60
N ASN A 517 -43.74 -24.59 -54.58
CA ASN A 517 -43.48 -24.41 -56.04
C ASN A 517 -42.55 -23.23 -56.41
N LEU A 518 -41.27 -23.37 -56.07
CA LEU A 518 -40.22 -22.40 -56.40
C LEU A 518 -39.84 -22.46 -57.89
N GLN A 519 -39.71 -21.30 -58.53
CA GLN A 519 -39.06 -21.18 -59.85
C GLN A 519 -37.71 -20.49 -59.68
N ILE A 520 -36.61 -21.21 -59.93
CA ILE A 520 -35.25 -20.67 -59.91
C ILE A 520 -34.79 -20.25 -61.31
N ASN A 521 -33.91 -19.25 -61.38
CA ASN A 521 -33.31 -18.79 -62.63
C ASN A 521 -32.21 -19.74 -63.13
N ASP A 522 -31.77 -19.55 -64.37
CA ASP A 522 -30.71 -20.35 -65.00
C ASP A 522 -29.38 -20.22 -64.26
N GLU A 523 -29.08 -19.05 -63.70
CA GLU A 523 -27.82 -18.78 -62.99
C GLU A 523 -27.67 -19.60 -61.70
N ILE A 524 -28.70 -19.67 -60.84
CA ILE A 524 -28.68 -20.53 -59.65
C ILE A 524 -28.63 -22.01 -60.05
N THR A 525 -29.30 -22.37 -61.15
CA THR A 525 -29.29 -23.73 -61.70
C THR A 525 -27.87 -24.12 -62.12
N ASP A 526 -27.16 -23.23 -62.80
CA ASP A 526 -25.78 -23.41 -63.23
C ASP A 526 -24.81 -23.50 -62.03
N LYS A 527 -24.96 -22.64 -61.02
CA LYS A 527 -24.18 -22.70 -59.77
C LYS A 527 -24.34 -24.03 -59.04
N ILE A 528 -25.57 -24.56 -58.94
CA ILE A 528 -25.85 -25.86 -58.32
C ILE A 528 -25.22 -26.99 -59.15
N TYR A 529 -25.38 -26.95 -60.47
CA TYR A 529 -24.82 -27.93 -61.38
C TYR A 529 -23.28 -28.00 -61.27
N ASP A 530 -22.61 -26.85 -61.39
CA ASP A 530 -21.15 -26.76 -61.35
C ASP A 530 -20.59 -27.27 -60.01
N ASN A 531 -21.21 -26.90 -58.89
CA ASN A 531 -20.80 -27.38 -57.58
C ASN A 531 -20.91 -28.90 -57.44
N ILE A 532 -22.01 -29.50 -57.92
CA ILE A 532 -22.20 -30.96 -57.84
C ILE A 532 -21.20 -31.68 -58.74
N ILE A 533 -20.94 -31.16 -59.95
CA ILE A 533 -19.96 -31.74 -60.88
C ILE A 533 -18.54 -31.63 -60.34
N GLN A 534 -18.16 -30.49 -59.76
CA GLN A 534 -16.84 -30.32 -59.13
C GLN A 534 -16.68 -31.22 -57.89
N ALA A 535 -17.71 -31.34 -57.06
CA ALA A 535 -17.69 -32.23 -55.89
C ALA A 535 -17.61 -33.71 -56.29
N LYS A 536 -18.18 -34.09 -57.44
CA LYS A 536 -18.12 -35.45 -58.02
C LYS A 536 -16.72 -35.88 -58.42
N GLN A 537 -15.90 -34.94 -58.91
CA GLN A 537 -14.54 -35.24 -59.38
C GLN A 537 -13.55 -35.57 -58.26
N ARG A 538 -13.97 -35.44 -56.99
CA ARG A 538 -13.11 -35.64 -55.82
C ARG A 538 -13.04 -37.12 -55.41
N PRO A 539 -11.83 -37.64 -55.12
CA PRO A 539 -11.65 -39.05 -54.73
C PRO A 539 -12.41 -39.43 -53.45
N GLU A 540 -12.55 -38.49 -52.50
CA GLU A 540 -13.26 -38.68 -51.22
C GLU A 540 -14.78 -38.90 -51.37
N ASN A 541 -15.34 -38.54 -52.54
CA ASN A 541 -16.77 -38.60 -52.83
C ASN A 541 -17.13 -39.77 -53.78
N MET A 542 -16.17 -40.57 -54.22
CA MET A 542 -16.42 -41.67 -55.19
C MET A 542 -17.36 -42.76 -54.65
N GLU A 543 -17.34 -43.04 -53.35
CA GLU A 543 -18.25 -44.02 -52.71
C GLU A 543 -19.60 -43.40 -52.29
N LYS A 544 -19.59 -42.16 -51.77
CA LYS A 544 -20.81 -41.41 -51.38
C LYS A 544 -21.66 -41.01 -52.59
N GLY A 545 -20.99 -40.65 -53.68
CA GLY A 545 -21.59 -40.29 -54.95
C GLY A 545 -22.47 -41.39 -55.52
N LYS A 546 -22.03 -42.66 -55.49
CA LYS A 546 -22.78 -43.80 -56.05
C LYS A 546 -24.23 -43.87 -55.55
N ILE A 547 -24.49 -43.66 -54.26
CA ILE A 547 -25.85 -43.74 -53.68
C ILE A 547 -26.79 -42.66 -54.26
N HIS A 548 -26.29 -41.45 -54.49
CA HIS A 548 -27.09 -40.34 -55.02
C HIS A 548 -27.13 -40.34 -56.56
N TYR A 549 -26.04 -40.73 -57.21
CA TYR A 549 -25.92 -40.84 -58.67
C TYR A 549 -26.76 -41.99 -59.22
N ASP A 550 -26.86 -43.12 -58.49
CA ASP A 550 -27.74 -44.25 -58.83
C ASP A 550 -29.22 -43.90 -58.63
N LYS A 551 -29.55 -43.09 -57.60
CA LYS A 551 -30.94 -42.69 -57.29
C LYS A 551 -31.52 -41.72 -58.34
N PHE A 552 -30.68 -40.90 -58.97
CA PHE A 552 -31.11 -39.88 -59.95
C PHE A 552 -30.54 -40.11 -61.37
N ASN A 553 -29.85 -41.23 -61.63
CA ASN A 553 -29.21 -41.58 -62.92
C ASN A 553 -28.27 -40.48 -63.49
N LEU A 554 -27.54 -39.78 -62.63
CA LEU A 554 -26.77 -38.59 -62.97
C LEU A 554 -25.55 -38.88 -63.87
N ASP A 555 -25.13 -40.14 -64.02
CA ASP A 555 -24.03 -40.56 -64.91
C ASP A 555 -24.43 -40.68 -66.39
N THR A 556 -25.73 -40.64 -66.69
CA THR A 556 -26.27 -40.87 -68.05
C THR A 556 -27.09 -39.71 -68.62
N MET A 557 -27.29 -38.64 -67.85
CA MET A 557 -28.06 -37.46 -68.27
C MET A 557 -27.20 -36.46 -69.05
N SER A 558 -27.78 -35.83 -70.08
CA SER A 558 -27.20 -34.63 -70.68
C SER A 558 -27.31 -33.43 -69.73
N GLU A 559 -26.43 -32.44 -69.91
CA GLU A 559 -26.43 -31.20 -69.11
C GLU A 559 -27.82 -30.53 -69.06
N GLU A 560 -28.53 -30.48 -70.19
CA GLU A 560 -29.89 -29.90 -70.28
C GLU A 560 -30.91 -30.65 -69.42
N ILE A 561 -30.84 -31.98 -69.36
CA ILE A 561 -31.75 -32.82 -68.56
C ILE A 561 -31.42 -32.70 -67.07
N PHE A 562 -30.13 -32.59 -66.73
CA PHE A 562 -29.71 -32.39 -65.35
C PHE A 562 -30.14 -30.99 -64.84
N LYS A 563 -29.87 -29.92 -65.59
CA LYS A 563 -30.35 -28.57 -65.24
C LYS A 563 -31.88 -28.50 -65.13
N SER A 564 -32.61 -29.20 -66.00
CA SER A 564 -34.08 -29.31 -65.88
C SER A 564 -34.53 -30.05 -64.62
N SER A 565 -33.78 -31.07 -64.20
CA SER A 565 -34.05 -31.82 -62.96
C SER A 565 -33.75 -30.99 -61.70
N ILE A 566 -32.69 -30.18 -61.73
CA ILE A 566 -32.35 -29.22 -60.66
C ILE A 566 -33.52 -28.26 -60.45
N LYS A 567 -34.06 -27.68 -61.53
CA LYS A 567 -35.22 -26.77 -61.45
C LYS A 567 -36.48 -27.44 -60.88
N ALA A 568 -36.69 -28.72 -61.17
CA ALA A 568 -37.85 -29.47 -60.66
C ALA A 568 -37.71 -29.89 -59.18
N HIS A 569 -36.48 -30.15 -58.71
CA HIS A 569 -36.21 -30.75 -57.39
C HIS A 569 -35.11 -30.00 -56.61
N VAL A 570 -35.14 -28.67 -56.62
CA VAL A 570 -34.10 -27.78 -56.08
C VAL A 570 -33.60 -28.20 -54.69
N PHE A 571 -34.50 -28.40 -53.72
CA PHE A 571 -34.12 -28.74 -52.34
C PHE A 571 -33.45 -30.12 -52.21
N ASP A 572 -33.80 -31.07 -53.08
CA ASP A 572 -33.20 -32.40 -53.07
C ASP A 572 -31.76 -32.33 -53.62
N PHE A 573 -31.51 -31.46 -54.61
CA PHE A 573 -30.16 -31.18 -55.12
C PHE A 573 -29.30 -30.34 -54.16
N LEU A 574 -29.87 -29.40 -53.41
CA LEU A 574 -29.16 -28.72 -52.31
C LEU A 574 -28.74 -29.70 -51.21
N SER A 575 -29.61 -30.67 -50.88
CA SER A 575 -29.28 -31.73 -49.92
C SER A 575 -28.13 -32.60 -50.43
N ILE A 576 -28.11 -32.92 -51.73
CA ILE A 576 -26.99 -33.61 -52.38
C ILE A 576 -25.70 -32.79 -52.29
N MET A 577 -25.75 -31.46 -52.49
CA MET A 577 -24.58 -30.59 -52.33
C MET A 577 -24.02 -30.62 -50.91
N VAL A 578 -24.88 -30.57 -49.88
CA VAL A 578 -24.46 -30.66 -48.47
C VAL A 578 -23.86 -32.04 -48.15
N ASP A 579 -24.44 -33.11 -48.69
CA ASP A 579 -23.94 -34.48 -48.52
C ASP A 579 -22.56 -34.70 -49.15
N LEU A 580 -22.30 -34.09 -50.33
CA LEU A 580 -21.03 -34.17 -51.06
C LEU A 580 -19.99 -33.11 -50.64
N GLY A 581 -20.41 -32.09 -49.90
CA GLY A 581 -19.58 -30.96 -49.47
C GLY A 581 -18.64 -31.29 -48.31
N THR A 582 -17.54 -30.53 -48.23
CA THR A 582 -16.61 -30.50 -47.08
C THR A 582 -16.61 -29.11 -46.44
N ILE A 583 -15.92 -28.97 -45.31
CA ILE A 583 -15.92 -27.77 -44.48
C ILE A 583 -15.37 -26.52 -45.19
N ASN A 584 -14.62 -26.69 -46.27
CA ASN A 584 -14.14 -25.55 -47.05
C ASN A 584 -15.21 -25.01 -48.01
N HIS A 585 -16.27 -25.79 -48.27
CA HIS A 585 -17.30 -25.49 -49.28
C HIS A 585 -18.65 -25.11 -48.67
N TYR A 586 -18.82 -25.20 -47.33
CA TYR A 586 -20.12 -24.91 -46.71
C TYR A 586 -20.55 -23.46 -46.94
N ARG A 587 -19.60 -22.51 -47.05
CA ARG A 587 -19.91 -21.10 -47.31
C ARG A 587 -20.54 -20.90 -48.68
N GLU A 588 -19.98 -21.56 -49.68
CA GLU A 588 -20.49 -21.52 -51.06
C GLU A 588 -21.88 -22.15 -51.11
N ILE A 589 -22.06 -23.32 -50.48
CA ILE A 589 -23.34 -24.01 -50.38
C ILE A 589 -24.38 -23.13 -49.65
N ALA A 590 -23.99 -22.49 -48.54
CA ALA A 590 -24.86 -21.60 -47.78
C ALA A 590 -25.21 -20.33 -48.55
N SER A 591 -24.29 -19.77 -49.34
CA SER A 591 -24.56 -18.63 -50.23
C SER A 591 -25.67 -18.96 -51.22
N ILE A 592 -25.60 -20.13 -51.86
CA ILE A 592 -26.61 -20.62 -52.81
C ILE A 592 -27.95 -20.85 -52.10
N ILE A 593 -27.94 -21.40 -50.89
CA ILE A 593 -29.14 -21.56 -50.06
C ILE A 593 -29.79 -20.19 -49.75
N PHE A 594 -28.99 -19.15 -49.47
CA PHE A 594 -29.52 -17.80 -49.21
C PHE A 594 -30.02 -17.09 -50.47
N GLU A 595 -29.39 -17.30 -51.63
CA GLU A 595 -29.94 -16.83 -52.91
C GLU A 595 -31.34 -17.42 -53.16
N ILE A 596 -31.54 -18.70 -52.80
CA ILE A 596 -32.83 -19.38 -52.90
C ILE A 596 -33.84 -18.89 -51.85
N GLU A 597 -33.39 -18.64 -50.61
CA GLU A 597 -34.22 -18.07 -49.55
C GLU A 597 -34.82 -16.70 -49.94
N LYS A 598 -34.01 -15.82 -50.54
CA LYS A 598 -34.46 -14.52 -51.08
C LYS A 598 -35.60 -14.65 -52.10
N LEU A 599 -35.63 -15.73 -52.88
CA LEU A 599 -36.69 -15.99 -53.86
C LEU A 599 -37.99 -16.47 -53.21
N ILE A 600 -37.90 -17.15 -52.07
CA ILE A 600 -39.06 -17.69 -51.32
C ILE A 600 -39.72 -16.59 -50.50
N ILE A 601 -38.91 -15.80 -49.79
CA ILE A 601 -39.39 -14.77 -48.87
C ILE A 601 -39.41 -13.45 -49.64
N GLN A 602 -40.52 -13.14 -50.33
CA GLN A 602 -40.76 -11.81 -50.94
C GLN A 602 -40.96 -10.68 -49.89
N LYS A 603 -40.23 -10.73 -48.78
CA LYS A 603 -40.07 -9.60 -47.86
C LYS A 603 -38.66 -9.05 -48.05
N PRO A 604 -38.44 -7.73 -47.95
CA PRO A 604 -37.09 -7.22 -47.81
C PRO A 604 -36.54 -7.83 -46.51
N THR A 605 -35.60 -8.75 -46.68
CA THR A 605 -34.79 -9.43 -45.68
C THR A 605 -34.60 -8.56 -44.43
N LEU A 606 -34.78 -9.16 -43.24
CA LEU A 606 -34.12 -8.79 -41.98
C LEU A 606 -33.58 -7.35 -41.99
N LYS A 607 -34.42 -6.34 -41.67
CA LYS A 607 -33.98 -4.95 -41.49
C LYS A 607 -33.08 -4.84 -40.24
N ILE A 608 -31.88 -5.42 -40.30
CA ILE A 608 -30.78 -5.25 -39.34
C ILE A 608 -29.81 -4.15 -39.85
N HIS A 609 -30.06 -3.62 -41.06
CA HIS A 609 -29.25 -2.61 -41.70
C HIS A 609 -30.04 -1.31 -41.89
N GLY A 610 -29.47 -0.21 -41.41
CA GLY A 610 -29.60 1.05 -42.13
C GLY A 610 -28.87 0.88 -43.46
N GLU A 611 -29.61 1.11 -44.55
CA GLU A 611 -29.20 1.35 -45.95
C GLU A 611 -28.02 0.53 -46.54
N ASP A 612 -28.35 -0.14 -47.65
CA ASP A 612 -27.45 -0.54 -48.75
C ASP A 612 -26.23 -1.41 -48.45
N ILE A 613 -26.41 -2.72 -48.30
CA ILE A 613 -25.49 -3.70 -48.93
C ILE A 613 -26.30 -4.88 -49.50
N LEU A 614 -26.76 -4.69 -50.73
CA LEU A 614 -27.02 -5.76 -51.68
C LEU A 614 -25.69 -6.45 -51.99
N ARG A 615 -25.43 -7.65 -51.48
CA ARG A 615 -24.40 -8.55 -52.03
C ARG A 615 -24.96 -9.95 -52.25
N GLU A 616 -24.48 -10.55 -53.33
CA GLU A 616 -24.70 -11.94 -53.73
C GLU A 616 -23.85 -12.92 -52.89
N ASP A 617 -23.03 -12.41 -51.96
CA ASP A 617 -22.08 -13.19 -51.14
C ASP A 617 -22.66 -13.67 -49.79
N PHE A 618 -22.12 -14.78 -49.28
CA PHE A 618 -22.39 -15.35 -47.94
C PHE A 618 -22.16 -14.34 -46.80
N SER A 619 -23.15 -14.19 -45.92
CA SER A 619 -23.07 -13.40 -44.68
C SER A 619 -23.12 -14.31 -43.45
N ASN A 620 -22.06 -14.29 -42.63
CA ASN A 620 -21.97 -15.09 -41.40
C ASN A 620 -23.09 -14.71 -40.42
N GLU A 621 -23.37 -13.41 -40.27
CA GLU A 621 -24.45 -12.90 -39.40
C GLU A 621 -25.81 -13.50 -39.79
N HIS A 622 -26.11 -13.48 -41.09
CA HIS A 622 -27.34 -14.04 -41.63
C HIS A 622 -27.41 -15.56 -41.44
N TYR A 623 -26.30 -16.27 -41.67
CA TYR A 623 -26.21 -17.71 -41.43
C TYR A 623 -26.45 -18.10 -39.97
N ILE A 624 -25.84 -17.38 -39.03
CA ILE A 624 -25.99 -17.66 -37.60
C ILE A 624 -27.45 -17.50 -37.17
N ILE A 625 -28.09 -16.41 -37.59
CA ILE A 625 -29.50 -16.12 -37.29
C ILE A 625 -30.41 -17.19 -37.91
N PHE A 626 -30.22 -17.50 -39.19
CA PHE A 626 -31.11 -18.43 -39.90
C PHE A 626 -30.93 -19.88 -39.43
N SER A 627 -29.71 -20.29 -39.10
CA SER A 627 -29.43 -21.59 -38.47
C SER A 627 -30.14 -21.71 -37.12
N PHE A 628 -30.12 -20.65 -36.31
CA PHE A 628 -30.83 -20.63 -35.03
C PHE A 628 -32.34 -20.78 -35.20
N LEU A 629 -32.95 -19.99 -36.10
CA LEU A 629 -34.39 -20.04 -36.36
C LEU A 629 -34.83 -21.40 -36.93
N SER A 630 -34.05 -21.99 -37.84
CA SER A 630 -34.35 -23.26 -38.50
C SER A 630 -34.11 -24.48 -37.61
N SER A 631 -33.26 -24.37 -36.60
CA SER A 631 -32.91 -25.48 -35.69
C SER A 631 -34.02 -25.84 -34.68
N GLY A 632 -35.05 -25.02 -34.53
CA GLY A 632 -36.06 -25.17 -33.48
C GLY A 632 -35.57 -24.77 -32.08
N ALA A 633 -34.38 -24.15 -31.98
CA ALA A 633 -33.78 -23.72 -30.72
C ALA A 633 -34.63 -22.71 -29.93
N THR A 634 -35.57 -22.03 -30.59
CA THR A 634 -36.55 -21.10 -29.98
C THR A 634 -37.54 -21.77 -29.02
N LEU A 635 -37.61 -23.12 -28.99
CA LEU A 635 -38.52 -23.91 -28.15
C LEU A 635 -37.80 -24.66 -27.00
N LEU A 636 -36.49 -24.48 -26.84
CA LEU A 636 -35.69 -25.21 -25.85
C LEU A 636 -35.99 -24.73 -24.41
N ASN A 637 -36.13 -25.67 -23.47
CA ASN A 637 -36.25 -25.34 -22.04
C ASN A 637 -34.86 -25.22 -21.36
N HIS A 638 -34.80 -24.66 -20.14
CA HIS A 638 -33.55 -24.55 -19.36
C HIS A 638 -32.78 -25.88 -19.18
N LYS A 639 -33.47 -27.02 -19.19
CA LYS A 639 -32.84 -28.36 -19.06
C LYS A 639 -32.21 -28.88 -20.36
N GLN A 640 -32.46 -28.24 -21.49
CA GLN A 640 -31.98 -28.63 -22.83
C GLN A 640 -30.97 -27.63 -23.41
N GLN A 641 -30.38 -26.78 -22.57
CA GLN A 641 -29.42 -25.75 -23.01
C GLN A 641 -28.17 -26.31 -23.70
N GLU A 642 -27.77 -27.54 -23.36
CA GLU A 642 -26.67 -28.24 -24.03
C GLU A 642 -26.93 -28.41 -25.53
N GLU A 643 -28.20 -28.46 -25.97
CA GLU A 643 -28.56 -28.55 -27.40
C GLU A 643 -28.22 -27.29 -28.21
N LEU A 644 -27.87 -26.17 -27.55
CA LEU A 644 -27.34 -24.97 -28.22
C LEU A 644 -25.86 -25.12 -28.59
N LEU A 645 -25.11 -26.00 -27.91
CA LEU A 645 -23.67 -26.14 -28.11
C LEU A 645 -23.29 -26.46 -29.56
N PRO A 646 -23.92 -27.43 -30.26
CA PRO A 646 -23.53 -27.76 -31.63
C PRO A 646 -23.87 -26.62 -32.61
N LEU A 647 -24.92 -25.86 -32.33
CA LEU A 647 -25.30 -24.69 -33.13
C LEU A 647 -24.25 -23.58 -32.98
N LEU A 648 -23.79 -23.32 -31.76
CA LEU A 648 -22.72 -22.36 -31.49
C LEU A 648 -21.41 -22.79 -32.15
N VAL A 649 -21.06 -24.09 -32.10
CA VAL A 649 -19.88 -24.60 -32.82
C VAL A 649 -19.99 -24.37 -34.32
N SER A 650 -21.15 -24.66 -34.93
CA SER A 650 -21.40 -24.39 -36.35
C SER A 650 -21.27 -22.90 -36.70
N ALA A 651 -21.85 -22.03 -35.86
CA ALA A 651 -21.77 -20.58 -36.00
C ALA A 651 -20.33 -20.05 -35.94
N ILE A 652 -19.52 -20.54 -35.00
CA ILE A 652 -18.13 -20.11 -34.82
C ILE A 652 -17.26 -20.53 -36.00
N VAL A 653 -17.46 -21.73 -36.54
CA VAL A 653 -16.76 -22.21 -37.73
C VAL A 653 -17.14 -21.43 -38.98
N SER A 654 -18.34 -20.83 -39.01
CA SER A 654 -18.84 -20.08 -40.16
C SER A 654 -18.04 -18.79 -40.46
N VAL A 655 -17.35 -18.24 -39.46
CA VAL A 655 -16.65 -16.94 -39.46
C VAL A 655 -15.58 -16.84 -40.54
N LYS A 656 -15.66 -15.80 -41.37
CA LYS A 656 -14.73 -15.56 -42.49
C LYS A 656 -13.30 -15.36 -41.98
N VAL A 657 -12.44 -16.33 -42.28
CA VAL A 657 -11.01 -16.28 -41.97
C VAL A 657 -10.30 -15.62 -43.16
N SER A 658 -9.87 -14.37 -42.98
CA SER A 658 -9.20 -13.55 -44.00
C SER A 658 -7.81 -14.09 -44.39
N SER A 659 -7.17 -14.79 -43.45
CA SER A 659 -5.81 -15.31 -43.49
C SER A 659 -5.74 -16.56 -42.60
N GLU A 660 -5.09 -17.63 -43.05
CA GLU A 660 -4.73 -18.76 -42.17
C GLU A 660 -3.48 -18.46 -41.31
N ASP A 661 -3.27 -17.19 -40.98
CA ASP A 661 -2.10 -16.74 -40.22
C ASP A 661 -2.25 -17.11 -38.74
N TYR A 662 -1.32 -17.94 -38.26
CA TYR A 662 -1.25 -18.40 -36.88
C TYR A 662 -0.68 -17.33 -35.94
N GLU A 663 0.11 -16.39 -36.46
CA GLU A 663 0.66 -15.29 -35.64
C GLU A 663 -0.45 -14.34 -35.19
N GLU A 664 -1.41 -14.04 -36.07
CA GLU A 664 -2.59 -13.23 -35.74
C GLU A 664 -3.45 -13.91 -34.65
N ASP A 665 -3.64 -15.23 -34.73
CA ASP A 665 -4.35 -16.01 -33.71
C ASP A 665 -3.62 -15.91 -32.34
N LEU A 666 -2.29 -15.97 -32.35
CA LEU A 666 -1.47 -15.87 -31.15
C LEU A 666 -1.57 -14.50 -30.49
N GLU A 667 -1.53 -13.41 -31.27
CA GLU A 667 -1.68 -12.04 -30.75
C GLU A 667 -3.04 -11.83 -30.09
N ILE A 668 -4.11 -12.32 -30.73
CA ILE A 668 -5.47 -12.23 -30.18
C ILE A 668 -5.59 -13.03 -28.88
N TYR A 669 -5.01 -14.24 -28.83
CA TYR A 669 -4.98 -15.06 -27.62
C TYR A 669 -4.24 -14.35 -26.48
N ASN A 670 -3.06 -13.78 -26.74
CA ASN A 670 -2.30 -13.02 -25.75
C ASN A 670 -3.10 -11.82 -25.20
N ALA A 671 -3.81 -11.10 -26.07
CA ALA A 671 -4.68 -10.00 -25.64
C ALA A 671 -5.84 -10.46 -24.73
N LEU A 672 -6.40 -11.66 -24.96
CA LEU A 672 -7.39 -12.25 -24.05
C LEU A 672 -6.79 -12.60 -22.69
N VAL A 673 -5.57 -13.15 -22.69
CA VAL A 673 -4.84 -13.48 -21.45
C VAL A 673 -4.53 -12.22 -20.64
N ASP A 674 -4.09 -11.14 -21.29
CA ASP A 674 -3.81 -9.87 -20.62
C ASP A 674 -5.07 -9.25 -20.01
N LEU A 675 -6.19 -9.31 -20.75
CA LEU A 675 -7.47 -8.88 -20.21
C LEU A 675 -7.89 -9.72 -18.99
N TRP A 676 -7.72 -11.04 -19.05
CA TRP A 676 -8.02 -11.92 -17.93
C TRP A 676 -7.13 -11.60 -16.71
N LYS A 677 -5.82 -11.39 -16.90
CA LYS A 677 -4.90 -10.98 -15.84
C LYS A 677 -5.36 -9.69 -15.17
N HIS A 678 -5.78 -8.70 -15.95
CA HIS A 678 -6.33 -7.44 -15.41
C HIS A 678 -7.62 -7.67 -14.62
N LYS A 679 -8.52 -8.56 -15.06
CA LYS A 679 -9.73 -8.92 -14.30
C LYS A 679 -9.38 -9.67 -13.01
N GLN A 680 -8.37 -10.54 -13.03
CA GLN A 680 -7.87 -11.24 -11.85
C GLN A 680 -7.25 -10.28 -10.83
N GLN A 681 -6.49 -9.27 -11.28
CA GLN A 681 -5.98 -8.21 -10.39
C GLN A 681 -7.12 -7.48 -9.68
N ILE A 682 -8.15 -7.07 -10.42
CA ILE A 682 -9.34 -6.44 -9.82
C ILE A 682 -10.02 -7.37 -8.80
N TYR A 683 -10.13 -8.66 -9.11
CA TYR A 683 -10.69 -9.65 -8.17
C TYR A 683 -9.85 -9.71 -6.88
N ASN A 684 -8.52 -9.79 -7.00
CA ASN A 684 -7.61 -9.83 -5.86
C ASN A 684 -7.68 -8.54 -5.03
N ASP A 685 -7.75 -7.37 -5.66
CA ASP A 685 -7.88 -6.08 -4.96
C ASP A 685 -9.18 -6.00 -4.16
N ILE A 686 -10.30 -6.47 -4.74
CA ILE A 686 -11.59 -6.52 -4.04
C ILE A 686 -11.53 -7.54 -2.89
N PHE A 687 -10.85 -8.68 -3.09
CA PHE A 687 -10.68 -9.70 -2.06
C PHE A 687 -9.88 -9.17 -0.86
N ILE A 688 -8.76 -8.48 -1.10
CA ILE A 688 -7.94 -7.84 -0.05
C ILE A 688 -8.75 -6.77 0.68
N GLN A 689 -9.45 -5.89 -0.06
CA GLN A 689 -10.31 -4.87 0.56
C GLN A 689 -11.42 -5.48 1.42
N LYS A 690 -11.98 -6.63 1.00
CA LYS A 690 -12.96 -7.36 1.79
C LYS A 690 -12.34 -7.88 3.09
N GLU A 691 -11.16 -8.50 3.02
CA GLU A 691 -10.43 -9.00 4.20
C GLU A 691 -10.11 -7.87 5.20
N ASP A 692 -9.64 -6.73 4.72
CA ASP A 692 -9.38 -5.54 5.54
C ASP A 692 -10.66 -5.05 6.26
N LYS A 693 -11.81 -5.08 5.57
CA LYS A 693 -13.10 -4.67 6.14
C LYS A 693 -13.69 -5.72 7.09
N GLU A 694 -13.43 -7.00 6.87
CA GLU A 694 -13.76 -8.07 7.82
C GLU A 694 -12.96 -7.89 9.13
N ASN A 695 -11.67 -7.56 9.02
CA ASN A 695 -10.83 -7.22 10.18
C ASN A 695 -11.33 -5.96 10.93
N GLU A 696 -11.71 -4.90 10.21
CA GLU A 696 -12.31 -3.69 10.80
C GLU A 696 -13.62 -4.01 11.54
N LEU A 697 -14.46 -4.88 10.95
CA LEU A 697 -15.70 -5.34 11.58
C LEU A 697 -15.43 -6.11 12.89
N GLU A 698 -14.42 -6.98 12.93
CA GLU A 698 -14.04 -7.67 14.17
C GLU A 698 -13.62 -6.70 15.28
N VAL A 699 -12.86 -5.67 14.94
CA VAL A 699 -12.43 -4.63 15.90
C VAL A 699 -13.64 -3.89 16.46
N LEU A 700 -14.56 -3.44 15.58
CA LEU A 700 -15.77 -2.74 16.01
C LEU A 700 -16.69 -3.59 16.87
N ILE A 701 -16.81 -4.90 16.59
CA ILE A 701 -17.58 -5.83 17.43
C ILE A 701 -16.93 -5.96 18.82
N LYS A 702 -15.59 -6.02 18.91
CA LYS A 702 -14.87 -6.06 20.19
C LYS A 702 -15.07 -4.76 20.99
N GLU A 703 -14.94 -3.60 20.33
CA GLU A 703 -15.19 -2.28 20.93
C GLU A 703 -16.62 -2.16 21.45
N LYS A 704 -17.61 -2.55 20.65
CA LYS A 704 -19.02 -2.56 21.07
C LYS A 704 -19.22 -3.42 22.31
N LYS A 705 -18.66 -4.64 22.34
CA LYS A 705 -18.75 -5.54 23.49
C LYS A 705 -18.12 -4.92 24.76
N GLN A 706 -17.04 -4.17 24.61
CA GLN A 706 -16.43 -3.43 25.73
C GLN A 706 -17.35 -2.31 26.23
N LEU A 707 -17.96 -1.53 25.35
CA LEU A 707 -18.94 -0.49 25.70
C LEU A 707 -20.18 -1.09 26.38
N GLU A 708 -20.67 -2.24 25.91
CA GLU A 708 -21.79 -2.97 26.54
C GLU A 708 -21.44 -3.42 27.97
N ASN A 709 -20.22 -3.91 28.20
CA ASN A 709 -19.75 -4.27 29.54
C ASN A 709 -19.64 -3.03 30.45
N ASN A 710 -19.05 -1.94 29.95
CA ASN A 710 -18.98 -0.68 30.68
C ASN A 710 -20.37 -0.15 31.06
N CYS A 711 -21.33 -0.23 30.13
CA CYS A 711 -22.70 0.18 30.38
C CYS A 711 -23.37 -0.68 31.47
N LYS A 712 -23.12 -2.01 31.48
CA LYS A 712 -23.60 -2.89 32.55
C LYS A 712 -23.02 -2.54 33.92
N ASP A 713 -21.73 -2.22 33.99
CA ASP A 713 -21.09 -1.86 35.25
C ASP A 713 -21.52 -0.47 35.74
N LEU A 714 -21.74 0.48 34.84
CA LEU A 714 -22.34 1.78 35.17
C LEU A 714 -23.79 1.64 35.65
N LEU A 715 -24.58 0.73 35.07
CA LEU A 715 -25.93 0.44 35.55
C LEU A 715 -25.92 -0.14 36.97
N LYS A 716 -25.02 -1.09 37.27
CA LYS A 716 -24.84 -1.58 38.64
C LYS A 716 -24.42 -0.46 39.60
N SER A 717 -23.53 0.43 39.16
CA SER A 717 -23.11 1.59 39.96
C SER A 717 -24.24 2.60 40.16
N HIS A 718 -25.14 2.75 39.18
CA HIS A 718 -26.32 3.59 39.29
C HIS A 718 -27.28 3.00 40.32
N ASP A 719 -27.55 1.70 40.25
CA ASP A 719 -28.43 0.99 41.17
C ASP A 719 -27.89 1.08 42.61
N ALA A 720 -26.59 0.84 42.80
CA ALA A 720 -25.93 1.02 44.09
C ALA A 720 -25.98 2.48 44.58
N ALA A 721 -25.91 3.47 43.69
CA ALA A 721 -26.04 4.88 44.08
C ALA A 721 -27.46 5.23 44.53
N CYS A 722 -28.48 4.63 43.91
CA CYS A 722 -29.88 4.75 44.32
C CYS A 722 -30.11 4.10 45.69
N GLU A 723 -29.64 2.86 45.90
CA GLU A 723 -29.73 2.17 47.19
C GLU A 723 -29.06 2.99 48.31
N ASN A 724 -27.84 3.48 48.08
CA ASN A 724 -27.15 4.36 49.04
C ASN A 724 -27.89 5.67 49.33
N TYR A 725 -28.68 6.19 48.38
CA TYR A 725 -29.50 7.38 48.61
C TYR A 725 -30.69 7.06 49.51
N ASP A 726 -31.32 5.92 49.28
CA ASP A 726 -32.46 5.44 50.07
C ASP A 726 -32.03 5.05 51.50
N ASP A 727 -30.89 4.38 51.67
CA ASP A 727 -30.34 4.05 53.00
C ASP A 727 -30.06 5.31 53.84
N TYR A 728 -29.49 6.35 53.22
CA TYR A 728 -29.24 7.62 53.90
C TYR A 728 -30.51 8.37 54.27
N LYS A 729 -31.59 8.15 53.52
CA LYS A 729 -32.89 8.74 53.84
C LYS A 729 -33.38 8.28 55.20
N GLU A 730 -33.21 7.00 55.50
CA GLU A 730 -33.54 6.41 56.81
C GLU A 730 -32.53 6.82 57.89
N GLU A 731 -31.24 6.88 57.57
CA GLU A 731 -30.21 7.36 58.52
C GLU A 731 -30.46 8.82 58.93
N PHE A 732 -30.77 9.69 57.97
CA PHE A 732 -31.07 11.10 58.23
C PHE A 732 -32.32 11.28 59.09
N LYS A 733 -33.36 10.45 58.85
CA LYS A 733 -34.54 10.42 59.72
C LYS A 733 -34.14 10.21 61.18
N GLN A 734 -33.24 9.26 61.45
CA GLN A 734 -32.74 9.00 62.80
C GLN A 734 -31.93 10.18 63.37
N ILE A 735 -31.10 10.84 62.54
CA ILE A 735 -30.32 12.02 62.95
C ILE A 735 -31.25 13.16 63.38
N VAL A 736 -32.28 13.45 62.59
CA VAL A 736 -33.24 14.53 62.92
C VAL A 736 -33.99 14.21 64.20
N MET A 737 -34.47 12.96 64.36
CA MET A 737 -35.24 12.55 65.54
C MET A 737 -34.42 12.54 66.84
N ASN A 738 -33.11 12.27 66.76
CA ASN A 738 -32.24 12.24 67.93
C ASN A 738 -31.58 13.60 68.23
N SER A 739 -31.66 14.56 67.33
CA SER A 739 -31.09 15.91 67.49
C SER A 739 -31.86 16.73 68.52
N GLU A 740 -31.16 17.49 69.37
CA GLU A 740 -31.78 18.46 70.29
C GLU A 740 -32.48 19.60 69.55
N LYS A 741 -32.11 19.84 68.29
CA LYS A 741 -32.65 20.90 67.44
C LYS A 741 -34.03 20.56 66.84
N ARG A 742 -34.50 19.33 67.01
CA ARG A 742 -35.82 18.88 66.51
C ARG A 742 -36.98 19.70 67.05
N ILE A 743 -36.84 20.25 68.26
CA ILE A 743 -37.86 21.11 68.91
C ILE A 743 -38.10 22.40 68.11
N LEU A 744 -37.16 22.80 67.25
CA LEU A 744 -37.28 23.97 66.37
C LEU A 744 -38.06 23.69 65.08
N LEU A 745 -38.39 22.42 64.80
CA LEU A 745 -39.19 22.02 63.65
C LEU A 745 -40.67 22.00 64.07
N GLN A 746 -41.50 22.72 63.33
CA GLN A 746 -42.93 22.82 63.63
C GLN A 746 -43.60 21.44 63.50
N SER A 747 -43.20 20.68 62.47
CA SER A 747 -43.70 19.32 62.25
C SER A 747 -43.32 18.38 63.40
N TYR A 748 -42.18 18.60 64.07
CA TYR A 748 -41.82 17.82 65.26
C TYR A 748 -42.63 18.21 66.49
N MET A 749 -42.90 19.50 66.70
CA MET A 749 -43.76 19.94 67.80
C MET A 749 -45.19 19.41 67.64
N GLU A 750 -45.69 19.36 66.41
CA GLU A 750 -46.98 18.76 66.09
C GLU A 750 -46.95 17.24 66.22
N TYR A 751 -45.87 16.60 65.79
CA TYR A 751 -45.62 15.17 66.01
C TYR A 751 -45.62 14.82 67.50
N GLU A 752 -44.92 15.59 68.35
CA GLU A 752 -44.88 15.37 69.79
C GLU A 752 -46.24 15.64 70.45
N LYS A 753 -46.99 16.65 69.99
CA LYS A 753 -48.38 16.87 70.43
C LYS A 753 -49.28 15.68 70.08
N MET A 754 -49.15 15.13 68.87
CA MET A 754 -49.91 13.95 68.45
C MET A 754 -49.47 12.70 69.22
N ARG A 755 -48.17 12.56 69.50
CA ARG A 755 -47.63 11.51 70.36
C ARG A 755 -48.17 11.61 71.79
N ILE A 756 -48.20 12.79 72.40
CA ILE A 756 -48.77 13.01 73.74
C ILE A 756 -50.27 12.73 73.71
N LYS A 757 -51.01 13.18 72.69
CA LYS A 757 -52.44 12.86 72.55
C LYS A 757 -52.67 11.36 72.38
N LYS A 758 -51.79 10.68 71.65
CA LYS A 758 -51.79 9.22 71.54
C LYS A 758 -51.53 8.56 72.89
N GLU A 759 -50.50 8.99 73.63
CA GLU A 759 -50.18 8.44 74.95
C GLU A 759 -51.29 8.72 75.98
N VAL A 760 -51.94 9.88 75.94
CA VAL A 760 -53.12 10.21 76.76
C VAL A 760 -54.30 9.32 76.39
N ALA A 761 -54.59 9.16 75.10
CA ALA A 761 -55.63 8.25 74.63
C ALA A 761 -55.32 6.79 75.03
N GLU A 762 -54.06 6.36 74.95
CA GLU A 762 -53.62 5.03 75.40
C GLU A 762 -53.73 4.85 76.91
N ASN A 763 -53.35 5.86 77.70
CA ASN A 763 -53.49 5.83 79.14
C ASN A 763 -54.95 5.86 79.58
N HIS A 764 -55.81 6.62 78.90
CA HIS A 764 -57.26 6.59 79.08
C HIS A 764 -57.86 5.23 78.72
N LEU A 765 -57.44 4.63 77.60
CA LEU A 765 -57.84 3.27 77.22
C LEU A 765 -57.37 2.25 78.27
N ASN A 766 -56.17 2.43 78.84
CA ASN A 766 -55.61 1.56 79.88
C ASN A 766 -56.30 1.78 81.24
N GLU A 767 -56.70 3.00 81.60
CA GLU A 767 -57.50 3.29 82.78
C GLU A 767 -58.95 2.82 82.65
N ALA A 768 -59.58 3.03 81.49
CA ALA A 768 -60.90 2.49 81.17
C ALA A 768 -60.88 0.96 81.18
N LYS A 769 -59.76 0.34 80.76
CA LYS A 769 -59.51 -1.10 80.95
C LYS A 769 -59.49 -1.50 82.43
N ASN A 770 -59.02 -0.64 83.33
CA ASN A 770 -58.87 -0.94 84.75
C ASN A 770 -60.13 -0.58 85.59
N LYS A 771 -60.96 0.38 85.17
CA LYS A 771 -62.14 0.87 85.92
C LYS A 771 -63.50 0.37 85.42
N LEU A 772 -63.67 0.09 84.12
CA LEU A 772 -64.96 -0.34 83.55
C LEU A 772 -64.93 -1.83 83.21
N GLY A 773 -66.04 -2.56 83.40
CA GLY A 773 -66.20 -3.94 82.91
C GLY A 773 -66.28 -3.98 81.37
N VAL A 774 -65.78 -5.07 80.75
CA VAL A 774 -65.60 -5.21 79.28
C VAL A 774 -66.84 -4.83 78.46
N PHE A 775 -68.04 -5.24 78.91
CA PHE A 775 -69.30 -4.93 78.24
C PHE A 775 -69.66 -3.43 78.26
N LYS A 776 -69.33 -2.72 79.35
CA LYS A 776 -69.54 -1.27 79.47
C LYS A 776 -68.52 -0.46 78.65
N ARG A 777 -67.33 -1.01 78.37
CA ARG A 777 -66.31 -0.38 77.50
C ARG A 777 -66.73 -0.35 76.03
N MET A 778 -67.33 -1.44 75.54
CA MET A 778 -67.78 -1.53 74.15
C MET A 778 -68.92 -0.57 73.82
N LEU A 779 -69.73 -0.20 74.82
CA LEU A 779 -70.86 0.71 74.66
C LEU A 779 -70.52 2.15 75.10
N SER A 780 -69.32 2.40 75.61
CA SER A 780 -68.88 3.74 76.00
C SER A 780 -68.38 4.49 74.76
N PRO A 781 -69.05 5.60 74.36
CA PRO A 781 -68.57 6.43 73.26
C PRO A 781 -67.18 6.99 73.50
N GLU A 782 -66.80 7.20 74.77
CA GLU A 782 -65.52 7.76 75.18
C GLU A 782 -64.36 6.82 74.83
N VAL A 783 -64.51 5.51 75.08
CA VAL A 783 -63.49 4.50 74.73
C VAL A 783 -63.28 4.37 73.21
N TRP A 784 -64.36 4.43 72.43
CA TRP A 784 -64.27 4.42 70.96
C TRP A 784 -63.64 5.69 70.41
N MET A 785 -63.96 6.85 70.99
CA MET A 785 -63.32 8.11 70.65
C MET A 785 -61.83 8.06 70.95
N ASP A 786 -61.41 7.48 72.08
CA ASP A 786 -59.98 7.35 72.42
C ASP A 786 -59.26 6.37 71.49
N GLN A 787 -59.90 5.27 71.07
CA GLN A 787 -59.30 4.31 70.13
C GLN A 787 -59.20 4.83 68.70
N ALA A 788 -60.22 5.56 68.22
CA ALA A 788 -60.15 6.29 66.95
C ALA A 788 -59.09 7.40 67.02
N SER A 789 -59.03 8.13 68.13
CA SER A 789 -58.01 9.16 68.37
C SER A 789 -56.60 8.58 68.31
N LYS A 790 -56.35 7.41 68.92
CA LYS A 790 -55.06 6.71 68.82
C LYS A 790 -54.66 6.44 67.36
N LEU A 791 -55.53 5.80 66.57
CA LEU A 791 -55.22 5.43 65.18
C LEU A 791 -55.03 6.66 64.27
N ILE A 792 -55.88 7.69 64.44
CA ILE A 792 -55.76 8.95 63.71
C ILE A 792 -54.43 9.63 64.05
N ASN A 793 -54.06 9.67 65.33
CA ASN A 793 -52.79 10.25 65.75
C ASN A 793 -51.60 9.43 65.24
N GLU A 794 -51.67 8.09 65.15
CA GLU A 794 -50.62 7.24 64.56
C GLU A 794 -50.43 7.49 63.05
N ALA A 795 -51.52 7.60 62.28
CA ALA A 795 -51.46 7.91 60.86
C ALA A 795 -50.90 9.33 60.62
N ASN A 796 -51.40 10.31 61.40
CA ASN A 796 -50.92 11.69 61.35
C ASN A 796 -49.44 11.77 61.75
N MET A 797 -48.98 10.96 62.71
CA MET A 797 -47.56 10.89 63.08
C MET A 797 -46.68 10.40 61.93
N MET A 798 -47.10 9.39 61.14
CA MET A 798 -46.33 8.93 59.98
C MET A 798 -46.25 9.96 58.85
N GLU A 799 -47.33 10.72 58.62
CA GLU A 799 -47.32 11.81 57.63
C GLU A 799 -46.49 13.00 58.11
N LEU A 800 -46.60 13.34 59.40
CA LEU A 800 -45.77 14.34 60.06
C LEU A 800 -44.29 13.94 60.08
N GLU A 801 -43.94 12.65 60.15
CA GLU A 801 -42.54 12.19 60.00
C GLU A 801 -41.98 12.48 58.61
N LYS A 802 -42.77 12.29 57.55
CA LYS A 802 -42.33 12.63 56.18
C LYS A 802 -42.19 14.15 56.02
N SER A 803 -43.17 14.91 56.48
CA SER A 803 -43.15 16.37 56.48
C SER A 803 -42.01 16.92 57.32
N LEU A 804 -41.66 16.26 58.43
CA LEU A 804 -40.54 16.61 59.29
C LEU A 804 -39.20 16.42 58.60
N ILE A 805 -39.03 15.35 57.82
CA ILE A 805 -37.81 15.14 57.02
C ILE A 805 -37.68 16.22 55.95
N GLU A 806 -38.77 16.56 55.24
CA GLU A 806 -38.73 17.62 54.23
C GLU A 806 -38.53 19.02 54.86
N GLU A 807 -39.21 19.32 55.98
CA GLU A 807 -39.00 20.56 56.73
C GLU A 807 -37.54 20.65 57.20
N ALA A 808 -36.98 19.57 57.75
CA ALA A 808 -35.59 19.55 58.23
C ALA A 808 -34.58 19.86 57.12
N LYS A 809 -34.82 19.43 55.88
CA LYS A 809 -33.93 19.73 54.73
C LYS A 809 -33.86 21.23 54.39
N GLU A 810 -34.92 21.99 54.65
CA GLU A 810 -35.01 23.42 54.31
C GLU A 810 -34.45 24.33 55.40
N LYS A 811 -34.17 23.81 56.60
CA LYS A 811 -33.73 24.62 57.74
C LYS A 811 -32.21 24.71 57.84
N VAL A 812 -31.74 25.91 58.19
CA VAL A 812 -30.31 26.28 58.26
C VAL A 812 -29.50 25.37 59.20
N TYR A 813 -30.12 24.84 60.25
CA TYR A 813 -29.44 24.07 61.29
C TYR A 813 -29.20 22.58 60.95
N PHE A 814 -29.80 22.06 59.87
CA PHE A 814 -29.54 20.72 59.30
C PHE A 814 -28.87 20.81 57.91
N LYS A 815 -28.39 22.01 57.52
CA LYS A 815 -27.83 22.30 56.20
C LYS A 815 -26.67 21.38 55.80
N LYS A 816 -25.77 21.05 56.74
CA LYS A 816 -24.63 20.15 56.50
C LYS A 816 -25.06 18.72 56.13
N ASP A 817 -26.14 18.24 56.72
CA ASP A 817 -26.68 16.89 56.48
C ASP A 817 -27.52 16.85 55.19
N TYR A 818 -28.18 17.97 54.83
CA TYR A 818 -28.82 18.17 53.53
C TYR A 818 -27.82 18.24 52.37
N GLU A 819 -26.65 18.84 52.57
CA GLU A 819 -25.56 18.84 51.58
C GLU A 819 -25.17 17.42 51.16
N VAL A 820 -25.33 16.42 52.05
CA VAL A 820 -25.11 15.00 51.72
C VAL A 820 -26.20 14.44 50.79
N PHE A 821 -27.48 14.79 50.97
CA PHE A 821 -28.53 14.42 50.01
C PHE A 821 -28.30 15.05 48.64
N ALA A 822 -27.96 16.35 48.61
CA ALA A 822 -27.66 17.04 47.37
C ALA A 822 -26.48 16.37 46.65
N LYS A 823 -25.43 15.99 47.39
CA LYS A 823 -24.26 15.28 46.86
C LYS A 823 -24.61 13.88 46.34
N ARG A 824 -25.39 13.07 47.08
CA ARG A 824 -25.81 11.73 46.65
C ARG A 824 -26.76 11.77 45.45
N LYS A 825 -27.72 12.69 45.43
CA LYS A 825 -28.64 12.92 44.29
C LYS A 825 -27.88 13.39 43.05
N LYS A 826 -26.90 14.29 43.21
CA LYS A 826 -26.01 14.72 42.13
C LYS A 826 -25.22 13.53 41.57
N LYS A 827 -24.69 12.65 42.42
CA LYS A 827 -23.99 11.43 42.00
C LYS A 827 -24.88 10.49 41.18
N ILE A 828 -26.14 10.29 41.55
CA ILE A 828 -27.10 9.49 40.76
C ILE A 828 -27.28 10.11 39.36
N GLN A 829 -27.49 11.42 39.30
CA GLN A 829 -27.66 12.14 38.03
C GLN A 829 -26.40 12.05 37.16
N GLU A 830 -25.20 12.23 37.74
CA GLU A 830 -23.92 12.10 37.05
C GLU A 830 -23.73 10.68 36.46
N VAL A 831 -24.04 9.62 37.23
CA VAL A 831 -23.93 8.24 36.72
C VAL A 831 -24.97 7.96 35.63
N LYS A 832 -26.19 8.48 35.76
CA LYS A 832 -27.24 8.33 34.74
C LYS A 832 -26.85 8.97 33.41
N GLU A 833 -26.28 10.18 33.44
CA GLU A 833 -25.77 10.86 32.25
C GLU A 833 -24.64 10.07 31.57
N LEU A 834 -23.78 9.41 32.36
CA LEU A 834 -22.75 8.53 31.81
C LEU A 834 -23.34 7.28 31.15
N VAL A 835 -24.38 6.67 31.75
CA VAL A 835 -25.10 5.54 31.16
C VAL A 835 -25.74 5.93 29.82
N ASP A 836 -26.39 7.08 29.75
CA ASP A 836 -27.05 7.54 28.53
C ASP A 836 -26.04 7.83 27.42
N LYS A 837 -24.87 8.43 27.75
CA LYS A 837 -23.75 8.62 26.80
C LYS A 837 -23.20 7.30 26.27
N GLU A 838 -23.01 6.30 27.13
CA GLU A 838 -22.52 4.98 26.69
C GLU A 838 -23.55 4.26 25.81
N LYS A 839 -24.85 4.37 26.10
CA LYS A 839 -25.92 3.85 25.22
C LYS A 839 -25.93 4.51 23.84
N GLU A 840 -25.67 5.82 23.77
CA GLU A 840 -25.56 6.54 22.49
C GLU A 840 -24.35 6.05 21.67
N LYS A 841 -23.20 5.86 22.31
CA LYS A 841 -22.01 5.28 21.65
C LYS A 841 -22.28 3.88 21.10
N ILE A 842 -22.98 3.03 21.86
CA ILE A 842 -23.37 1.69 21.39
C ILE A 842 -24.24 1.78 20.14
N LYS A 843 -25.24 2.68 20.11
CA LYS A 843 -26.08 2.89 18.92
C LYS A 843 -25.29 3.36 17.70
N ASN A 844 -24.35 4.27 17.89
CA ASN A 844 -23.49 4.73 16.80
C ASN A 844 -22.62 3.60 16.25
N LYS A 845 -22.07 2.76 17.14
CA LYS A 845 -21.32 1.56 16.75
C LYS A 845 -22.17 0.53 16.02
N ASP A 846 -23.45 0.38 16.38
CA ASP A 846 -24.39 -0.48 15.64
C ASP A 846 -24.59 -0.01 14.20
N ILE A 847 -24.76 1.31 13.99
CA ILE A 847 -24.88 1.89 12.65
C ILE A 847 -23.60 1.68 11.83
N GLU A 848 -22.42 1.85 12.44
CA GLU A 848 -21.12 1.58 11.79
C GLU A 848 -20.99 0.11 11.36
N ILE A 849 -21.36 -0.82 12.25
CA ILE A 849 -21.35 -2.26 12.00
C ILE A 849 -22.30 -2.64 10.85
N ASP A 850 -23.53 -2.12 10.84
CA ASP A 850 -24.51 -2.43 9.81
C ASP A 850 -24.09 -1.89 8.44
N ASN A 851 -23.52 -0.67 8.40
CA ASN A 851 -22.98 -0.10 7.17
C ASN A 851 -21.81 -0.93 6.61
N LEU A 852 -20.93 -1.45 7.48
CA LEU A 852 -19.84 -2.32 7.05
C LEU A 852 -20.34 -3.67 6.55
N LYS A 853 -21.35 -4.27 7.19
CA LYS A 853 -21.97 -5.52 6.70
C LYS A 853 -22.56 -5.34 5.30
N ILE A 854 -23.25 -4.23 5.04
CA ILE A 854 -23.80 -3.93 3.71
C ILE A 854 -22.68 -3.87 2.66
N LYS A 855 -21.55 -3.22 2.98
CA LYS A 855 -20.39 -3.16 2.09
C LYS A 855 -19.75 -4.54 1.87
N LEU A 856 -19.65 -5.36 2.91
CA LEU A 856 -19.14 -6.73 2.79
C LEU A 856 -20.03 -7.60 1.91
N ASP A 857 -21.35 -7.47 2.03
CA ASP A 857 -22.32 -8.13 1.15
C ASP A 857 -22.17 -7.66 -0.31
N GLU A 858 -21.91 -6.37 -0.52
CA GLU A 858 -21.61 -5.81 -1.84
C GLU A 858 -20.33 -6.41 -2.44
N PHE A 859 -19.23 -6.43 -1.69
CA PHE A 859 -17.98 -7.07 -2.14
C PHE A 859 -18.17 -8.56 -2.42
N GLN A 860 -18.87 -9.30 -1.54
CA GLN A 860 -19.16 -10.71 -1.77
C GLN A 860 -19.99 -10.91 -3.05
N ARG A 861 -20.95 -10.03 -3.31
CA ARG A 861 -21.73 -10.06 -4.55
C ARG A 861 -20.87 -9.77 -5.78
N GLN A 862 -19.96 -8.79 -5.71
CA GLN A 862 -19.03 -8.48 -6.80
C GLN A 862 -18.09 -9.66 -7.10
N LEU A 863 -17.47 -10.25 -6.07
CA LEU A 863 -16.62 -11.44 -6.19
C LEU A 863 -17.38 -12.62 -6.80
N ASN A 864 -18.60 -12.89 -6.32
CA ASN A 864 -19.45 -13.95 -6.86
C ASN A 864 -19.83 -13.69 -8.33
N ASN A 865 -20.08 -12.45 -8.72
CA ASN A 865 -20.37 -12.10 -10.12
C ASN A 865 -19.14 -12.35 -11.00
N MET A 866 -17.94 -11.96 -10.56
CA MET A 866 -16.69 -12.20 -11.29
C MET A 866 -16.38 -13.69 -11.40
N LYS A 867 -16.55 -14.46 -10.32
CA LYS A 867 -16.41 -15.93 -10.31
C LYS A 867 -17.39 -16.62 -11.26
N ASN A 868 -18.61 -16.09 -11.33
CA ASN A 868 -19.61 -16.61 -12.26
C ASN A 868 -19.28 -16.25 -13.72
N ALA A 869 -18.59 -15.14 -13.98
CA ALA A 869 -18.18 -14.75 -15.33
C ALA A 869 -16.91 -15.48 -15.79
N TYR A 870 -15.93 -15.63 -14.90
CA TYR A 870 -14.59 -16.16 -15.15
C TYR A 870 -14.33 -17.32 -14.17
N LEU A 871 -14.37 -18.55 -14.68
CA LEU A 871 -14.41 -19.74 -13.82
C LEU A 871 -13.09 -20.06 -13.10
N ASP A 872 -11.96 -19.68 -13.71
CA ASP A 872 -10.58 -19.91 -13.27
C ASP A 872 -9.98 -18.70 -12.54
N ILE A 873 -10.75 -17.65 -12.25
CA ILE A 873 -10.21 -16.38 -11.72
C ILE A 873 -9.52 -16.51 -10.34
N GLU A 874 -9.87 -17.56 -9.59
CA GLU A 874 -9.26 -17.91 -8.29
C GLU A 874 -7.98 -18.74 -8.42
N GLU A 875 -7.72 -19.36 -9.59
CA GLU A 875 -6.47 -20.07 -9.87
C GLU A 875 -5.39 -19.01 -10.12
N GLY A 876 -4.71 -18.62 -9.04
CA GLY A 876 -3.75 -17.51 -9.04
C GLY A 876 -2.69 -17.65 -10.13
N TYR A 877 -2.38 -16.53 -10.79
CA TYR A 877 -1.14 -16.36 -11.55
C TYR A 877 0.00 -16.12 -10.55
N PHE A 878 0.85 -17.13 -10.28
CA PHE A 878 2.04 -17.01 -9.43
C PHE A 878 3.30 -16.64 -10.23
#